data_AF-A0A3B9A3E2-F1
#
_entry.id   AF-A0A3B9A3E2-F1
#
_cell.length_a   1.000
_cell.length_b   1.000
_cell.length_c   1.000
_cell.angle_alpha   90.00
_cell.angle_beta   90.00
_cell.angle_gamma   90.00
#
_symmetry.space_group_name_H-M   'P 1'
#
loop_
_entity.id
_entity.type
_entity.pdbx_description
1 polymer ?
#
loop_
_entity_poly.entity_id
_entity_poly.type
_entity_poly.pdbx_seq_one_letter_code
_entity_poly.pdbx_strand_id
1 'polypeptide(L)'
;MPLNESDTRAQLIDPKLNRAGWTQSRVTREFYYRKDWEYAPGRIILRGGKVEREKPRRVDYLLRYTDAFPIAVVEAKAETEPAALGLEQAKQYARDNHLMFAYATNGHQIIEWDGFTNTTREITEFPSPDELWERWKLNTGLKLDQDTHRTGELRPVYDAALARARAHNPILHPYAPPEATRGSTPRYFQEVAIREVLVRIMRGQKRILLTMATGTGKTFTAMQIVWKLIKSEWLFQNRGRSGRVLFLADRVVLRNQAYNAFSPFAGSHGDPRYMIENPNRPSLQHDLYFGIYQTLWAQDEKGRRLFEKFPRDFFDIVIIDEAHRSGFGTWKEILDHFESAIHLGMTATPKQDENVDTYAYFCSEEPAIPLDPQQPEKGSIHPPAYTYSLAQGIEDGFLATYKVHRVRTNIDRDGLHITEVLEQGAEVIAPEDAEVREDYFTPQFEREIRLPDRTRTLVRHLAGLLREFGPTHKTMVFCVDMDHAQEVARLLNNEFADLGYDEDYAVPIVSEEGEQARRWLASFQDSDRKFPVVAVTAELLSTGVDVPACRNIVFMKTLSSPILFKQIIGRGSRIDPVSGKYWFRIIDYTNATRLLDKNWDCPPSAVAAPVPRQEQIASLTGTVRLAESGEVIVGASVAVMAAPNDQRGPILTDEQGAFRFDHLPAGEVTLIAYGLKLNRRQIKVQTVAHQTVTVEIELKPAREDEVKVITVRNLEVTIAEEATFVVAGLDEPLTLEQYIDYSRQRIIAITPDWQAMLDKWKDQTSRAEVQQQLERENVHPDVLAEVLNAEDADPLDVLAYVAFQRQPIPTRRQRVQQFLQTQTGWLAAFTPERRVVIETLLEKYGEGGLRQLTDPRVFRLPPFRSMGELNGVARRFGSADALRQTIYELQRRLYSE
;
A
#
# COMPACT_ATOMS: atom_id res chain seq x y z
N MET A 1 46.28 -12.74 -2.64
CA MET A 1 44.95 -13.35 -2.40
C MET A 1 43.97 -12.64 -3.30
N PRO A 2 42.98 -13.33 -3.87
CA PRO A 2 41.91 -12.66 -4.61
C PRO A 2 41.18 -11.66 -3.70
N LEU A 3 40.84 -10.50 -4.25
CA LEU A 3 40.17 -9.43 -3.52
C LEU A 3 38.72 -9.82 -3.22
N ASN A 4 38.26 -9.62 -1.98
CA ASN A 4 36.83 -9.68 -1.68
C ASN A 4 36.09 -8.51 -2.36
N GLU A 5 34.76 -8.49 -2.32
CA GLU A 5 33.97 -7.45 -2.97
C GLU A 5 34.33 -6.03 -2.51
N SER A 6 34.53 -5.80 -1.21
CA SER A 6 34.91 -4.49 -0.67
C SER A 6 36.30 -4.05 -1.15
N ASP A 7 37.26 -4.96 -1.19
CA ASP A 7 38.62 -4.69 -1.67
C ASP A 7 38.64 -4.49 -3.19
N THR A 8 37.83 -5.24 -3.92
CA THR A 8 37.62 -5.10 -5.38
C THR A 8 37.06 -3.72 -5.69
N ARG A 9 36.06 -3.29 -4.92
CA ARG A 9 35.47 -1.95 -4.99
C ARG A 9 36.51 -0.86 -4.79
N ALA A 10 37.29 -0.92 -3.71
CA ALA A 10 38.27 0.10 -3.37
C ALA A 10 39.49 0.14 -4.31
N GLN A 11 40.01 -1.03 -4.71
CA GLN A 11 41.28 -1.12 -5.44
C GLN A 11 41.12 -1.13 -6.96
N LEU A 12 39.99 -1.62 -7.49
CA LEU A 12 39.78 -1.80 -8.93
C LEU A 12 38.65 -0.93 -9.49
N ILE A 13 37.49 -0.87 -8.81
CA ILE A 13 36.30 -0.17 -9.34
C ILE A 13 36.38 1.34 -9.09
N ASP A 14 36.67 1.78 -7.87
CA ASP A 14 36.78 3.21 -7.53
C ASP A 14 37.80 3.95 -8.42
N PRO A 15 39.01 3.43 -8.69
CA PRO A 15 39.95 4.11 -9.57
C PRO A 15 39.45 4.20 -11.02
N LYS A 16 38.70 3.20 -11.51
CA LYS A 16 38.10 3.22 -12.85
C LYS A 16 36.97 4.25 -12.94
N LEU A 17 36.11 4.34 -11.92
CA LEU A 17 35.09 5.39 -11.84
C LEU A 17 35.72 6.79 -11.77
N ASN A 18 36.74 6.98 -10.93
CA ASN A 18 37.47 8.25 -10.83
C ASN A 18 38.14 8.63 -12.15
N ARG A 19 38.74 7.67 -12.87
CA ARG A 19 39.34 7.91 -14.20
C ARG A 19 38.31 8.33 -15.23
N ALA A 20 37.10 7.76 -15.18
CA ALA A 20 35.97 8.14 -16.02
C ALA A 20 35.35 9.50 -15.64
N GLY A 21 35.84 10.18 -14.59
CA GLY A 21 35.38 11.50 -14.15
C GLY A 21 34.33 11.48 -13.04
N TRP A 22 33.98 10.29 -12.51
CA TRP A 22 33.06 10.15 -11.38
C TRP A 22 33.81 10.31 -10.06
N THR A 23 33.42 11.26 -9.22
CA THR A 23 34.11 11.52 -7.94
C THR A 23 33.34 11.02 -6.71
N GLN A 24 34.00 10.91 -5.56
CA GLN A 24 33.31 10.67 -4.27
C GLN A 24 32.82 11.98 -3.61
N SER A 25 33.36 13.13 -4.02
CA SER A 25 33.11 14.40 -3.36
C SER A 25 31.79 15.00 -3.81
N ARG A 26 30.90 15.31 -2.85
CA ARG A 26 29.67 16.08 -3.11
C ARG A 26 29.87 17.60 -3.01
N VAL A 27 31.12 18.05 -2.81
CA VAL A 27 31.45 19.48 -2.68
C VAL A 27 31.10 20.21 -3.96
N THR A 28 31.49 19.63 -5.10
CA THR A 28 30.94 19.95 -6.39
C THR A 28 29.64 19.15 -6.51
N ARG A 29 28.48 19.80 -6.56
CA ARG A 29 27.16 19.12 -6.67
C ARG A 29 26.95 18.44 -8.05
N GLU A 30 28.04 18.08 -8.71
CA GLU A 30 28.16 17.53 -10.06
C GLU A 30 29.13 16.34 -10.04
N PHE A 31 28.83 15.33 -10.87
CA PHE A 31 29.70 14.18 -11.20
C PHE A 31 30.23 13.42 -9.99
N TYR A 32 29.31 12.75 -9.31
CA TYR A 32 29.69 11.97 -8.15
C TYR A 32 28.93 10.66 -8.07
N TYR A 33 29.41 9.75 -7.23
CA TYR A 33 28.71 8.52 -6.91
C TYR A 33 28.38 8.40 -5.42
N ARG A 34 27.26 7.75 -5.10
CA ARG A 34 26.90 7.37 -3.73
C ARG A 34 27.18 5.87 -3.57
N LYS A 35 28.15 5.55 -2.70
CA LYS A 35 28.42 4.18 -2.28
C LYS A 35 27.35 3.67 -1.34
N ASP A 36 27.04 2.37 -1.44
CA ASP A 36 26.16 1.66 -0.52
C ASP A 36 24.83 2.39 -0.32
N TRP A 37 24.27 2.88 -1.44
CA TRP A 37 23.10 3.74 -1.43
C TRP A 37 21.84 2.92 -1.17
N GLU A 38 21.34 3.01 0.06
CA GLU A 38 20.08 2.43 0.50
C GLU A 38 18.93 3.32 0.02
N TYR A 39 18.25 2.90 -1.05
CA TYR A 39 17.14 3.66 -1.63
C TYR A 39 15.78 3.23 -1.09
N ALA A 40 15.67 2.03 -0.51
CA ALA A 40 14.49 1.57 0.21
C ALA A 40 14.88 0.88 1.52
N PRO A 41 14.21 1.19 2.64
CA PRO A 41 14.57 0.66 3.97
C PRO A 41 14.17 -0.80 4.22
N GLY A 42 13.43 -1.43 3.29
CA GLY A 42 13.01 -2.83 3.39
C GLY A 42 11.66 -2.99 4.09
N ARG A 43 10.89 -3.98 3.61
CA ARG A 43 9.52 -4.26 4.02
C ARG A 43 9.39 -4.44 5.53
N ILE A 44 8.31 -3.91 6.10
CA ILE A 44 7.94 -4.15 7.50
C ILE A 44 7.11 -5.43 7.59
N ILE A 45 7.58 -6.39 8.38
CA ILE A 45 6.90 -7.67 8.63
C ILE A 45 6.60 -7.85 10.12
N LEU A 46 5.58 -8.66 10.42
CA LEU A 46 5.17 -8.98 11.78
C LEU A 46 5.52 -10.45 12.05
N ARG A 47 6.44 -10.70 12.98
CA ARG A 47 6.85 -12.05 13.41
C ARG A 47 6.64 -12.21 14.90
N GLY A 48 5.76 -13.14 15.31
CA GLY A 48 5.47 -13.40 16.74
C GLY A 48 5.08 -12.13 17.52
N GLY A 49 4.26 -11.26 16.92
CA GLY A 49 3.86 -9.98 17.52
C GLY A 49 4.91 -8.86 17.52
N LYS A 50 6.14 -9.13 17.07
CA LYS A 50 7.21 -8.12 16.95
C LYS A 50 7.33 -7.58 15.54
N VAL A 51 7.69 -6.30 15.45
CA VAL A 51 7.96 -5.60 14.20
C VAL A 51 9.41 -5.88 13.80
N GLU A 52 9.59 -6.45 12.61
CA GLU A 52 10.91 -6.62 11.97
C GLU A 52 10.91 -5.94 10.61
N ARG A 53 12.10 -5.54 10.13
CA ARG A 53 12.29 -5.06 8.76
C ARG A 53 13.11 -6.08 7.99
N GLU A 54 12.70 -6.35 6.76
CA GLU A 54 13.51 -7.09 5.80
C GLU A 54 14.75 -6.28 5.40
N LYS A 55 15.65 -6.93 4.67
CA LYS A 55 16.89 -6.26 4.23
C LYS A 55 16.57 -5.02 3.38
N PRO A 56 17.25 -3.89 3.62
CA PRO A 56 17.08 -2.72 2.78
C PRO A 56 17.51 -3.03 1.35
N ARG A 57 16.89 -2.36 0.38
CA ARG A 57 17.36 -2.39 -1.01
C ARG A 57 18.45 -1.35 -1.16
N ARG A 58 19.62 -1.84 -1.57
CA ARG A 58 20.86 -1.07 -1.66
C ARG A 58 21.52 -1.29 -3.00
N VAL A 59 22.06 -0.22 -3.58
CA VAL A 59 22.96 -0.31 -4.75
C VAL A 59 24.40 -0.04 -4.30
N ASP A 60 25.37 -0.72 -4.89
CA ASP A 60 26.78 -0.50 -4.52
C ASP A 60 27.26 0.88 -4.93
N TYR A 61 26.84 1.35 -6.10
CA TYR A 61 27.05 2.72 -6.56
C TYR A 61 25.82 3.28 -7.28
N LEU A 62 25.36 4.46 -6.85
CA LEU A 62 24.46 5.31 -7.64
C LEU A 62 25.26 6.44 -8.27
N LEU A 63 25.35 6.45 -9.60
CA LEU A 63 26.05 7.49 -10.37
C LEU A 63 25.11 8.68 -10.61
N ARG A 64 25.55 9.88 -10.22
CA ARG A 64 24.76 11.11 -10.25
C ARG A 64 25.42 12.22 -11.07
N TYR A 65 24.79 12.57 -12.20
CA TYR A 65 25.26 13.64 -13.07
C TYR A 65 25.27 14.98 -12.32
N THR A 66 24.19 15.27 -11.61
CA THR A 66 24.13 16.31 -10.58
C THR A 66 23.53 15.73 -9.31
N ASP A 67 23.59 16.48 -8.20
CA ASP A 67 22.94 16.03 -6.95
C ASP A 67 21.44 15.75 -7.12
N ALA A 68 20.78 16.40 -8.07
CA ALA A 68 19.37 16.20 -8.35
C ALA A 68 19.07 15.14 -9.43
N PHE A 69 20.09 14.64 -10.15
CA PHE A 69 19.91 13.78 -11.31
C PHE A 69 20.76 12.49 -11.25
N PRO A 70 20.22 11.39 -10.70
CA PRO A 70 20.80 10.07 -10.90
C PRO A 70 20.67 9.63 -12.36
N ILE A 71 21.73 9.02 -12.90
CA ILE A 71 21.78 8.61 -14.31
C ILE A 71 22.09 7.13 -14.51
N ALA A 72 22.81 6.50 -13.58
CA ALA A 72 23.15 5.08 -13.68
C ALA A 72 23.37 4.41 -12.32
N VAL A 73 23.36 3.08 -12.31
CA VAL A 73 23.72 2.25 -11.14
C VAL A 73 24.83 1.26 -11.50
N VAL A 74 25.66 0.91 -10.52
CA VAL A 74 26.70 -0.12 -10.65
C VAL A 74 26.53 -1.14 -9.53
N GLU A 75 26.49 -2.42 -9.92
CA GLU A 75 26.56 -3.59 -9.05
C GLU A 75 27.97 -4.18 -9.12
N ALA A 76 28.60 -4.35 -7.96
CA ALA A 76 29.92 -4.94 -7.83
C ALA A 76 29.82 -6.42 -7.45
N LYS A 77 30.86 -7.18 -7.80
CA LYS A 77 31.09 -8.55 -7.33
C LYS A 77 32.55 -8.69 -6.89
N ALA A 78 32.85 -9.74 -6.13
CA ALA A 78 34.22 -10.08 -5.77
C ALA A 78 35.07 -10.35 -7.03
N GLU A 79 36.38 -10.11 -6.96
CA GLU A 79 37.30 -10.22 -8.10
C GLU A 79 37.22 -11.58 -8.81
N THR A 80 37.02 -12.66 -8.06
CA THR A 80 36.94 -14.04 -8.59
C THR A 80 35.57 -14.42 -9.14
N GLU A 81 34.53 -13.61 -8.88
CA GLU A 81 33.19 -13.89 -9.37
C GLU A 81 32.97 -13.32 -10.78
N PRO A 82 32.21 -14.00 -11.65
CA PRO A 82 31.83 -13.44 -12.94
C PRO A 82 30.99 -12.17 -12.79
N ALA A 83 31.37 -11.09 -13.49
CA ALA A 83 30.62 -9.83 -13.49
C ALA A 83 29.13 -10.01 -13.89
N ALA A 84 28.84 -10.97 -14.77
CA ALA A 84 27.49 -11.27 -15.25
C ALA A 84 26.51 -11.67 -14.13
N LEU A 85 26.99 -12.20 -12.99
CA LEU A 85 26.12 -12.54 -11.85
C LEU A 85 25.40 -11.33 -11.26
N GLY A 86 25.99 -10.13 -11.38
CA GLY A 86 25.37 -8.88 -10.90
C GLY A 86 24.40 -8.23 -11.88
N LEU A 87 24.27 -8.74 -13.12
CA LEU A 87 23.59 -8.01 -14.19
C LEU A 87 22.08 -7.87 -13.97
N GLU A 88 21.38 -8.96 -13.62
CA GLU A 88 19.93 -8.88 -13.38
C GLU A 88 19.60 -8.03 -12.16
N GLN A 89 20.46 -8.05 -11.13
CA GLN A 89 20.35 -7.19 -9.97
C GLN A 89 20.54 -5.71 -10.34
N ALA A 90 21.56 -5.38 -11.14
CA ALA A 90 21.78 -4.03 -11.66
C ALA A 90 20.59 -3.53 -12.50
N LYS A 91 20.04 -4.38 -13.38
CA LYS A 91 18.84 -4.07 -14.17
C LYS A 91 17.63 -3.81 -13.27
N GLN A 92 17.42 -4.63 -12.23
CA GLN A 92 16.31 -4.42 -11.30
C GLN A 92 16.44 -3.07 -10.59
N TYR A 93 17.63 -2.72 -10.10
CA TYR A 93 17.87 -1.43 -9.47
C TYR A 93 17.67 -0.24 -10.41
N ALA A 94 18.08 -0.40 -11.68
CA ALA A 94 17.83 0.61 -12.69
C ALA A 94 16.33 0.76 -12.99
N ARG A 95 15.58 -0.35 -13.09
CA ARG A 95 14.11 -0.32 -13.24
C ARG A 95 13.44 0.37 -12.05
N ASP A 96 13.77 0.00 -10.82
CA ASP A 96 13.22 0.61 -9.60
C ASP A 96 13.45 2.14 -9.59
N ASN A 97 14.64 2.59 -9.99
CA ASN A 97 15.00 4.02 -10.02
C ASN A 97 14.68 4.73 -11.37
N HIS A 98 14.02 4.04 -12.31
CA HIS A 98 13.75 4.50 -13.68
C HIS A 98 15.02 5.07 -14.37
N LEU A 99 16.14 4.37 -14.24
CA LEU A 99 17.42 4.69 -14.87
C LEU A 99 17.62 3.83 -16.12
N MET A 100 18.23 4.42 -17.13
CA MET A 100 18.42 3.77 -18.44
C MET A 100 19.79 3.13 -18.60
N PHE A 101 20.68 3.28 -17.62
CA PHE A 101 22.01 2.69 -17.66
C PHE A 101 22.29 1.91 -16.37
N ALA A 102 22.72 0.66 -16.51
CA ALA A 102 23.14 -0.17 -15.40
C ALA A 102 24.45 -0.90 -15.73
N TYR A 103 25.29 -1.12 -14.71
CA TYR A 103 26.57 -1.77 -14.88
C TYR A 103 26.74 -2.91 -13.88
N ALA A 104 27.33 -4.02 -14.31
CA ALA A 104 27.80 -5.08 -13.44
C ALA A 104 29.31 -5.29 -13.63
N THR A 105 30.09 -5.38 -12.55
CA THR A 105 31.55 -5.46 -12.64
C THR A 105 32.18 -6.23 -11.48
N ASN A 106 33.30 -6.88 -11.75
CA ASN A 106 34.20 -7.48 -10.75
C ASN A 106 35.55 -6.75 -10.69
N GLY A 107 35.61 -5.50 -11.16
CA GLY A 107 36.84 -4.71 -11.25
C GLY A 107 37.64 -4.94 -12.53
N HIS A 108 37.62 -6.14 -13.13
CA HIS A 108 38.32 -6.43 -14.38
C HIS A 108 37.40 -6.26 -15.59
N GLN A 109 36.26 -6.93 -15.58
CA GLN A 109 35.23 -6.85 -16.61
C GLN A 109 34.14 -5.86 -16.21
N ILE A 110 33.58 -5.15 -17.18
CA ILE A 110 32.43 -4.25 -16.99
C ILE A 110 31.38 -4.60 -18.04
N ILE A 111 30.19 -4.94 -17.59
CA ILE A 111 29.05 -5.23 -18.45
C ILE A 111 28.06 -4.08 -18.31
N GLU A 112 27.77 -3.40 -19.41
CA GLU A 112 26.74 -2.37 -19.52
C GLU A 112 25.42 -2.98 -19.97
N TRP A 113 24.33 -2.57 -19.35
CA TRP A 113 22.98 -2.65 -19.89
C TRP A 113 22.50 -1.24 -20.24
N ASP A 114 22.11 -1.07 -21.50
CA ASP A 114 21.44 0.14 -22.00
C ASP A 114 19.95 -0.16 -22.12
N GLY A 115 19.14 0.51 -21.30
CA GLY A 115 17.70 0.37 -21.24
C GLY A 115 16.97 1.02 -22.41
N PHE A 116 17.58 1.94 -23.17
CA PHE A 116 16.95 2.55 -24.35
C PHE A 116 16.90 1.57 -25.51
N THR A 117 17.99 0.80 -25.69
CA THR A 117 18.07 -0.25 -26.71
C THR A 117 17.72 -1.64 -26.16
N ASN A 118 17.62 -1.77 -24.84
CA ASN A 118 17.48 -3.01 -24.09
C ASN A 118 18.58 -4.05 -24.44
N THR A 119 19.80 -3.58 -24.70
CA THR A 119 20.95 -4.42 -25.06
C THR A 119 22.00 -4.46 -23.95
N THR A 120 22.76 -5.55 -23.90
CA THR A 120 23.90 -5.71 -22.98
C THR A 120 25.20 -5.86 -23.75
N ARG A 121 26.27 -5.22 -23.29
CA ARG A 121 27.60 -5.34 -23.90
C ARG A 121 28.71 -5.26 -22.87
N GLU A 122 29.84 -5.91 -23.15
CA GLU A 122 31.06 -5.72 -22.36
C GLU A 122 31.80 -4.46 -22.83
N ILE A 123 32.27 -3.65 -21.88
CA ILE A 123 33.02 -2.42 -22.12
C ILE A 123 34.33 -2.44 -21.33
N THR A 124 35.33 -1.70 -21.82
CA THR A 124 36.67 -1.68 -21.21
C THR A 124 36.79 -0.67 -20.06
N GLU A 125 36.07 0.45 -20.15
CA GLU A 125 36.08 1.53 -19.16
C GLU A 125 34.65 2.06 -18.96
N PHE A 126 34.38 2.64 -17.78
CA PHE A 126 33.09 3.27 -17.52
C PHE A 126 32.91 4.51 -18.41
N PRO A 127 31.70 4.75 -18.94
CA PRO A 127 31.41 5.99 -19.64
C PRO A 127 31.54 7.21 -18.72
N SER A 128 31.95 8.33 -19.30
CA SER A 128 32.03 9.59 -18.57
C SER A 128 30.63 10.13 -18.23
N PRO A 129 30.49 10.99 -17.19
CA PRO A 129 29.22 11.63 -16.88
C PRO A 129 28.58 12.35 -18.08
N ASP A 130 29.37 13.11 -18.83
CA ASP A 130 28.90 13.85 -20.01
C ASP A 130 28.51 12.92 -21.15
N GLU A 131 29.23 11.81 -21.35
CA GLU A 131 28.83 10.80 -22.35
C GLU A 131 27.46 10.18 -22.04
N LEU A 132 27.21 9.81 -20.78
CA LEU A 132 25.89 9.29 -20.39
C LEU A 132 24.81 10.35 -20.52
N TRP A 133 25.12 11.60 -20.21
CA TRP A 133 24.20 12.71 -20.39
C TRP A 133 23.84 12.93 -21.86
N GLU A 134 24.81 12.93 -22.78
CA GLU A 134 24.56 13.02 -24.21
C GLU A 134 23.70 11.86 -24.72
N ARG A 135 24.01 10.62 -24.34
CA ARG A 135 23.18 9.45 -24.69
C ARG A 135 21.75 9.61 -24.16
N TRP A 136 21.58 10.08 -22.93
CA TRP A 136 20.27 10.31 -22.34
C TRP A 136 19.50 11.42 -23.06
N LYS A 137 20.15 12.55 -23.38
CA LYS A 137 19.54 13.64 -24.16
C LYS A 137 19.06 13.17 -25.54
N LEU A 138 19.93 12.46 -26.26
CA LEU A 138 19.63 11.94 -27.60
C LEU A 138 18.42 11.00 -27.59
N ASN A 139 18.39 10.04 -26.66
CA ASN A 139 17.31 9.05 -26.60
C ASN A 139 16.01 9.60 -26.00
N THR A 140 16.07 10.66 -25.19
CA THR A 140 14.85 11.31 -24.68
C THR A 140 14.27 12.35 -25.66
N GLY A 141 15.00 12.73 -26.70
CA GLY A 141 14.55 13.73 -27.67
C GLY A 141 14.35 15.14 -27.09
N LEU A 142 14.86 15.40 -25.88
CA LEU A 142 14.80 16.72 -25.25
C LEU A 142 15.81 17.65 -25.91
N LYS A 143 15.31 18.68 -26.59
CA LYS A 143 16.13 19.80 -27.07
C LYS A 143 16.43 20.73 -25.90
N LEU A 144 17.44 20.37 -25.12
CA LEU A 144 18.04 21.26 -24.12
C LEU A 144 18.95 22.20 -24.92
N ASP A 145 18.70 23.51 -24.87
CA ASP A 145 19.34 24.48 -25.76
C ASP A 145 20.88 24.38 -25.82
N GLN A 146 21.36 24.75 -27.00
CA GLN A 146 22.65 24.50 -27.64
C GLN A 146 23.89 24.53 -26.73
N ASP A 147 24.54 23.37 -26.57
CA ASP A 147 25.94 23.32 -26.16
C ASP A 147 26.76 24.10 -27.19
N THR A 148 27.37 25.20 -26.74
CA THR A 148 28.51 25.82 -27.41
C THR A 148 29.60 24.76 -27.56
N HIS A 149 29.69 24.15 -28.73
CA HIS A 149 30.80 23.29 -29.09
C HIS A 149 32.13 24.01 -28.83
N ARG A 150 32.99 23.43 -27.99
CA ARG A 150 34.43 23.41 -28.25
C ARG A 150 34.99 22.02 -28.00
N THR A 151 35.20 21.33 -29.12
CA THR A 151 36.17 20.26 -29.27
C THR A 151 37.55 20.72 -28.78
N GLY A 152 38.17 19.88 -27.95
CA GLY A 152 39.60 19.95 -27.66
C GLY A 152 39.96 20.78 -26.42
N GLU A 153 39.92 20.17 -25.24
CA GLU A 153 41.05 20.02 -24.32
C GLU A 153 40.58 19.40 -22.99
N LEU A 154 41.20 18.29 -22.59
CA LEU A 154 41.00 17.63 -21.30
C LEU A 154 41.61 18.49 -20.18
N ARG A 155 40.89 19.53 -19.74
CA ARG A 155 41.10 20.17 -18.43
C ARG A 155 39.75 20.55 -17.83
N PRO A 156 39.51 20.32 -16.52
CA PRO A 156 38.33 20.83 -15.83
C PRO A 156 38.51 22.33 -15.61
N VAL A 157 38.27 23.12 -16.67
CA VAL A 157 38.06 24.55 -16.54
C VAL A 157 36.58 24.72 -16.21
N TYR A 158 36.26 25.41 -15.10
CA TYR A 158 34.90 25.83 -14.78
C TYR A 158 34.37 26.66 -15.96
N ASP A 159 33.59 26.04 -16.85
CA ASP A 159 32.91 26.74 -17.92
C ASP A 159 31.65 27.39 -17.32
N ALA A 160 31.74 28.71 -17.08
CA ALA A 160 30.65 29.48 -16.52
C ALA A 160 29.38 29.45 -17.41
N ALA A 161 29.52 29.26 -18.72
CA ALA A 161 28.38 29.17 -19.63
C ALA A 161 27.67 27.81 -19.48
N LEU A 162 28.44 26.71 -19.40
CA LEU A 162 27.89 25.38 -19.14
C LEU A 162 27.25 25.28 -17.75
N ALA A 163 27.92 25.82 -16.72
CA ALA A 163 27.37 25.88 -15.37
C ALA A 163 26.06 26.70 -15.32
N ARG A 164 26.00 27.80 -16.09
CA ARG A 164 24.78 28.59 -16.24
C ARG A 164 23.69 27.82 -16.98
N ALA A 165 24.00 27.16 -18.10
CA ALA A 165 23.02 26.37 -18.85
C ALA A 165 22.42 25.24 -17.98
N ARG A 166 23.25 24.57 -17.18
CA ARG A 166 22.79 23.55 -16.20
C ARG A 166 21.91 24.13 -15.10
N ALA A 167 22.25 25.32 -14.59
CA ALA A 167 21.44 26.00 -13.58
C ALA A 167 20.01 26.32 -14.10
N HIS A 168 19.87 26.58 -15.40
CA HIS A 168 18.57 26.86 -16.01
C HIS A 168 17.81 25.61 -16.47
N ASN A 169 18.44 24.43 -16.40
CA ASN A 169 17.77 23.17 -16.68
C ASN A 169 17.04 22.69 -15.41
N PRO A 170 15.69 22.66 -15.40
CA PRO A 170 14.93 22.30 -14.20
C PRO A 170 15.25 20.87 -13.74
N ILE A 171 15.53 19.93 -14.65
CA ILE A 171 15.88 18.54 -14.29
C ILE A 171 17.19 18.49 -13.49
N LEU A 172 18.18 19.30 -13.89
CA LEU A 172 19.50 19.34 -13.25
C LEU A 172 19.56 20.24 -12.01
N HIS A 173 18.65 21.23 -11.93
CA HIS A 173 18.60 22.19 -10.84
C HIS A 173 18.41 21.49 -9.48
N PRO A 174 19.13 21.91 -8.40
CA PRO A 174 18.99 21.33 -7.07
C PRO A 174 17.55 21.32 -6.54
N TYR A 175 17.22 20.30 -5.74
CA TYR A 175 15.99 20.29 -4.95
C TYR A 175 16.01 21.39 -3.88
N ALA A 176 14.82 21.69 -3.33
CA ALA A 176 14.74 22.59 -2.19
C ALA A 176 15.57 22.02 -1.03
N PRO A 177 16.43 22.84 -0.40
CA PRO A 177 17.41 22.35 0.57
C PRO A 177 16.72 21.86 1.85
N PRO A 178 17.28 20.85 2.55
CA PRO A 178 16.70 20.28 3.77
C PRO A 178 16.38 21.33 4.84
N GLU A 179 17.19 22.38 4.94
CA GLU A 179 17.00 23.48 5.88
C GLU A 179 15.68 24.23 5.64
N ALA A 180 15.27 24.36 4.38
CA ALA A 180 13.99 24.98 4.01
C ALA A 180 12.81 24.00 4.14
N THR A 181 13.05 22.70 3.99
CA THR A 181 12.03 21.64 3.98
C THR A 181 11.93 20.87 5.30
N ARG A 182 12.40 21.46 6.41
CA ARG A 182 12.38 20.85 7.76
C ARG A 182 13.05 19.47 7.80
N GLY A 183 14.18 19.33 7.13
CA GLY A 183 14.96 18.10 7.02
C GLY A 183 14.49 17.11 5.95
N SER A 184 13.39 17.41 5.25
CA SER A 184 12.82 16.47 4.27
C SER A 184 13.56 16.52 2.93
N THR A 185 13.95 15.36 2.40
CA THR A 185 14.53 15.21 1.06
C THR A 185 13.67 14.27 0.21
N PRO A 186 13.66 14.41 -1.13
CA PRO A 186 12.96 13.48 -2.00
C PRO A 186 13.46 12.05 -1.83
N ARG A 187 12.52 11.12 -1.64
CA ARG A 187 12.77 9.67 -1.72
C ARG A 187 12.98 9.26 -3.18
N TYR A 188 13.54 8.07 -3.42
CA TYR A 188 13.86 7.62 -4.78
C TYR A 188 12.67 7.72 -5.75
N PHE A 189 11.49 7.22 -5.35
CA PHE A 189 10.27 7.27 -6.17
C PHE A 189 9.74 8.70 -6.37
N GLN A 190 10.03 9.63 -5.45
CA GLN A 190 9.70 11.05 -5.62
C GLN A 190 10.66 11.70 -6.62
N GLU A 191 11.96 11.38 -6.58
CA GLU A 191 12.91 11.83 -7.60
C GLU A 191 12.50 11.33 -9.00
N VAL A 192 12.05 10.07 -9.10
CA VAL A 192 11.48 9.52 -10.35
C VAL A 192 10.26 10.32 -10.79
N ALA A 193 9.26 10.48 -9.92
CA ALA A 193 8.04 11.23 -10.23
C ALA A 193 8.33 12.66 -10.70
N ILE A 194 9.22 13.37 -10.00
CA ILE A 194 9.63 14.74 -10.34
C ILE A 194 10.31 14.75 -11.72
N ARG A 195 11.25 13.83 -11.99
CA ARG A 195 11.92 13.74 -13.27
C ARG A 195 10.94 13.45 -14.41
N GLU A 196 10.06 12.47 -14.24
CA GLU A 196 9.08 12.07 -15.26
C GLU A 196 8.12 13.21 -15.62
N VAL A 197 7.70 14.02 -14.63
CA VAL A 197 6.87 15.20 -14.88
C VAL A 197 7.68 16.29 -15.60
N LEU A 198 8.90 16.59 -15.15
CA LEU A 198 9.73 17.62 -15.78
C LEU A 198 10.07 17.28 -17.23
N VAL A 199 10.39 16.01 -17.54
CA VAL A 199 10.64 15.56 -18.92
C VAL A 199 9.43 15.85 -19.82
N ARG A 200 8.22 15.57 -19.34
CA ARG A 200 6.97 15.83 -20.08
C ARG A 200 6.71 17.31 -20.28
N ILE A 201 6.85 18.11 -19.23
CA ILE A 201 6.75 19.57 -19.30
C ILE A 201 7.72 20.14 -20.33
N MET A 202 8.98 19.66 -20.33
CA MET A 202 10.00 20.13 -21.26
C MET A 202 9.79 19.65 -22.69
N ARG A 203 9.01 18.59 -22.91
CA ARG A 203 8.51 18.18 -24.24
C ARG A 203 7.29 18.99 -24.70
N GLY A 204 6.80 19.91 -23.87
CA GLY A 204 5.61 20.72 -24.15
C GLY A 204 4.29 20.06 -23.77
N GLN A 205 4.31 18.92 -23.07
CA GLN A 205 3.11 18.24 -22.62
C GLN A 205 2.39 19.08 -21.55
N LYS A 206 1.07 19.23 -21.68
CA LYS A 206 0.27 20.09 -20.78
C LYS A 206 -0.69 19.32 -19.89
N ARG A 207 -1.01 18.06 -20.18
CA ARG A 207 -1.86 17.21 -19.33
C ARG A 207 -1.02 16.08 -18.77
N ILE A 208 -0.85 16.07 -17.45
CA ILE A 208 0.07 15.15 -16.76
C ILE A 208 -0.62 14.62 -15.49
N LEU A 209 -0.59 13.30 -15.28
CA LEU A 209 -1.12 12.64 -14.08
C LEU A 209 -0.03 11.98 -13.26
N LEU A 210 -0.04 12.17 -11.95
CA LEU A 210 0.68 11.35 -10.98
C LEU A 210 -0.30 10.50 -10.17
N THR A 211 -0.06 9.20 -10.10
CA THR A 211 -0.83 8.28 -9.26
C THR A 211 0.06 7.75 -8.13
N MET A 212 -0.07 8.31 -6.93
CA MET A 212 0.80 7.97 -5.80
C MET A 212 -0.03 7.73 -4.54
N ALA A 213 0.12 6.58 -3.89
CA ALA A 213 -0.66 6.21 -2.72
C ALA A 213 -0.64 7.27 -1.60
N THR A 214 -1.69 7.31 -0.78
CA THR A 214 -1.75 8.21 0.39
C THR A 214 -0.55 7.98 1.31
N GLY A 215 0.02 9.06 1.85
CA GLY A 215 1.20 8.98 2.74
C GLY A 215 2.55 8.98 2.03
N THR A 216 2.58 9.00 0.70
CA THR A 216 3.82 9.00 -0.11
C THR A 216 4.38 10.40 -0.40
N GLY A 217 3.71 11.46 0.05
CA GLY A 217 4.18 12.84 -0.08
C GLY A 217 3.88 13.52 -1.43
N LYS A 218 2.66 13.34 -1.97
CA LYS A 218 2.18 14.00 -3.21
C LYS A 218 2.44 15.52 -3.22
N THR A 219 2.00 16.22 -2.17
CA THR A 219 2.16 17.68 -2.03
C THR A 219 3.62 18.10 -2.00
N PHE A 220 4.50 17.33 -1.35
CA PHE A 220 5.93 17.59 -1.34
C PHE A 220 6.55 17.40 -2.72
N THR A 221 6.11 16.38 -3.45
CA THR A 221 6.53 16.11 -4.84
C THR A 221 6.14 17.26 -5.77
N ALA A 222 4.89 17.73 -5.68
CA ALA A 222 4.41 18.91 -6.42
C ALA A 222 5.20 20.17 -6.09
N MET A 223 5.48 20.41 -4.80
CA MET A 223 6.30 21.53 -4.35
C MET A 223 7.70 21.50 -4.97
N GLN A 224 8.35 20.34 -5.02
CA GLN A 224 9.68 20.18 -5.64
C GLN A 224 9.67 20.37 -7.16
N ILE A 225 8.61 19.95 -7.85
CA ILE A 225 8.42 20.23 -9.29
C ILE A 225 8.37 21.74 -9.53
N VAL A 226 7.49 22.44 -8.80
CA VAL A 226 7.37 23.90 -8.91
C VAL A 226 8.68 24.59 -8.52
N TRP A 227 9.37 24.08 -7.49
CA TRP A 227 10.65 24.63 -7.05
C TRP A 227 11.67 24.59 -8.18
N LYS A 228 11.83 23.42 -8.81
CA LYS A 228 12.76 23.24 -9.93
C LYS A 228 12.39 24.13 -11.12
N LEU A 229 11.10 24.27 -11.45
CA LEU A 229 10.66 25.11 -12.59
C LEU A 229 10.83 26.62 -12.35
N ILE A 230 10.59 27.10 -11.12
CA ILE A 230 10.73 28.52 -10.77
C ILE A 230 12.20 28.88 -10.52
N LYS A 231 12.92 28.08 -9.72
CA LYS A 231 14.29 28.42 -9.28
C LYS A 231 15.35 28.18 -10.34
N SER A 232 15.09 27.31 -11.33
CA SER A 232 15.89 27.26 -12.56
C SER A 232 15.57 28.40 -13.54
N GLU A 233 14.62 29.28 -13.22
CA GLU A 233 14.14 30.32 -14.12
C GLU A 233 13.57 29.78 -15.45
N TRP A 234 13.29 28.48 -15.54
CA TRP A 234 12.76 27.86 -16.76
C TRP A 234 11.43 28.50 -17.19
N LEU A 235 10.52 28.74 -16.24
CA LEU A 235 9.26 29.45 -16.52
C LEU A 235 9.51 30.89 -16.96
N PHE A 236 10.51 31.57 -16.37
CA PHE A 236 10.85 32.93 -16.73
C PHE A 236 11.36 33.03 -18.17
N GLN A 237 12.26 32.14 -18.59
CA GLN A 237 12.79 32.10 -19.96
C GLN A 237 11.69 31.82 -21.00
N ASN A 238 10.75 30.93 -20.68
CA ASN A 238 9.68 30.53 -21.61
C ASN A 238 8.52 31.54 -21.66
N ARG A 239 8.37 32.42 -20.65
CA ARG A 239 7.20 33.32 -20.51
C ARG A 239 7.54 34.80 -20.42
N GLY A 240 8.80 35.15 -20.18
CA GLY A 240 9.26 36.53 -19.94
C GLY A 240 8.84 37.12 -18.59
N ARG A 241 8.30 36.31 -17.67
CA ARG A 241 7.85 36.72 -16.32
C ARG A 241 7.97 35.58 -15.31
N SER A 242 7.91 35.90 -14.02
CA SER A 242 7.82 34.88 -12.97
C SER A 242 6.66 33.90 -13.24
N GLY A 243 6.93 32.62 -12.98
CA GLY A 243 5.96 31.56 -13.16
C GLY A 243 4.82 31.67 -12.15
N ARG A 244 3.58 31.62 -12.65
CA ARG A 244 2.37 31.67 -11.81
C ARG A 244 1.75 30.28 -11.67
N VAL A 245 1.51 29.86 -10.45
CA VAL A 245 1.01 28.52 -10.12
C VAL A 245 -0.29 28.64 -9.35
N LEU A 246 -1.30 27.86 -9.75
CA LEU A 246 -2.54 27.66 -9.01
C LEU A 246 -2.55 26.24 -8.43
N PHE A 247 -2.62 26.11 -7.12
CA PHE A 247 -2.86 24.85 -6.42
C PHE A 247 -4.33 24.77 -6.01
N LEU A 248 -5.03 23.77 -6.54
CA LEU A 248 -6.42 23.46 -6.26
C LEU A 248 -6.53 22.23 -5.39
N ALA A 249 -7.33 22.35 -4.33
CA ALA A 249 -7.67 21.25 -3.45
C ALA A 249 -9.19 21.12 -3.30
N ASP A 250 -9.65 19.93 -2.93
CA ASP A 250 -11.05 19.65 -2.65
C ASP A 250 -11.57 20.31 -1.37
N ARG A 251 -10.70 20.47 -0.37
CA ARG A 251 -11.06 20.94 0.99
C ARG A 251 -10.11 21.99 1.53
N VAL A 252 -10.62 22.82 2.45
CA VAL A 252 -9.85 23.89 3.11
C VAL A 252 -8.62 23.34 3.82
N VAL A 253 -8.75 22.21 4.52
CA VAL A 253 -7.63 21.56 5.23
C VAL A 253 -6.52 21.14 4.26
N LEU A 254 -6.86 20.56 3.11
CA LEU A 254 -5.89 20.17 2.08
C LEU A 254 -5.20 21.40 1.46
N ARG A 255 -5.97 22.45 1.14
CA ARG A 255 -5.43 23.73 0.66
C ARG A 255 -4.42 24.32 1.65
N ASN A 256 -4.76 24.34 2.94
CA ASN A 256 -3.89 24.88 3.98
C ASN A 256 -2.61 24.04 4.16
N GLN A 257 -2.70 22.71 4.05
CA GLN A 257 -1.53 21.83 4.04
C GLN A 257 -0.60 22.14 2.85
N ALA A 258 -1.16 22.33 1.66
CA ALA A 258 -0.40 22.73 0.49
C ALA A 258 0.26 24.10 0.67
N TYR A 259 -0.47 25.11 1.15
CA TYR A 259 0.08 26.44 1.43
C TYR A 259 1.31 26.37 2.36
N ASN A 260 1.23 25.54 3.41
CA ASN A 260 2.32 25.33 4.35
C ASN A 260 3.50 24.57 3.76
N ALA A 261 3.23 23.54 2.95
CA ALA A 261 4.28 22.77 2.26
C ALA A 261 5.10 23.64 1.30
N PHE A 262 4.50 24.70 0.74
CA PHE A 262 5.16 25.67 -0.14
C PHE A 262 5.84 26.83 0.62
N SER A 263 5.93 26.78 1.95
CA SER A 263 6.72 27.75 2.73
C SER A 263 8.18 27.95 2.30
N PRO A 264 8.89 26.98 1.68
CA PRO A 264 10.24 27.22 1.15
C PRO A 264 10.34 28.34 0.11
N PHE A 265 9.24 28.75 -0.51
CA PHE A 265 9.21 29.86 -1.47
C PHE A 265 9.20 31.24 -0.81
N ALA A 266 8.76 31.33 0.45
CA ALA A 266 8.80 32.57 1.20
C ALA A 266 10.25 32.92 1.52
N GLY A 267 10.65 34.16 1.25
CA GLY A 267 12.01 34.62 1.46
C GLY A 267 12.06 36.04 1.99
N SER A 268 13.28 36.57 2.14
CA SER A 268 13.53 37.92 2.66
C SER A 268 12.91 39.03 1.82
N HIS A 269 12.56 38.74 0.57
CA HIS A 269 12.02 39.69 -0.42
C HIS A 269 10.47 39.70 -0.47
N GLY A 270 9.81 38.93 0.41
CA GLY A 270 8.35 38.82 0.49
C GLY A 270 7.85 37.38 0.42
N ASP A 271 6.56 37.20 0.67
CA ASP A 271 5.86 35.92 0.52
C ASP A 271 5.13 35.89 -0.83
N PRO A 272 5.58 35.09 -1.81
CA PRO A 272 4.92 35.00 -3.11
C PRO A 272 3.61 34.20 -3.06
N ARG A 273 3.26 33.61 -1.90
CA ARG A 273 2.07 32.79 -1.70
C ARG A 273 0.84 33.64 -1.39
N TYR A 274 -0.29 33.20 -1.90
CA TYR A 274 -1.59 33.83 -1.70
C TYR A 274 -2.68 32.79 -1.50
N MET A 275 -3.40 32.91 -0.40
CA MET A 275 -4.57 32.10 -0.10
C MET A 275 -5.80 32.76 -0.71
N ILE A 276 -6.52 32.03 -1.56
CA ILE A 276 -7.79 32.49 -2.13
C ILE A 276 -8.89 32.18 -1.11
N GLU A 277 -9.31 33.20 -0.35
CA GLU A 277 -10.35 33.08 0.68
C GLU A 277 -11.62 33.88 0.35
N ASN A 278 -11.49 34.98 -0.39
CA ASN A 278 -12.61 35.87 -0.70
C ASN A 278 -12.98 35.82 -2.19
N PRO A 279 -14.21 35.38 -2.56
CA PRO A 279 -14.65 35.29 -3.95
C PRO A 279 -14.87 36.65 -4.64
N ASN A 280 -14.88 37.75 -3.88
CA ASN A 280 -15.20 39.08 -4.40
C ASN A 280 -13.98 39.95 -4.72
N ARG A 281 -12.77 39.61 -4.24
CA ARG A 281 -11.54 40.39 -4.48
C ARG A 281 -10.30 39.51 -4.69
N PRO A 282 -10.05 39.00 -5.92
CA PRO A 282 -8.79 38.33 -6.23
C PRO A 282 -7.62 39.32 -6.29
N SER A 283 -6.47 38.95 -5.72
CA SER A 283 -5.19 39.66 -5.92
C SER A 283 -4.45 39.10 -7.13
N LEU A 284 -3.99 39.95 -8.04
CA LEU A 284 -3.22 39.54 -9.23
C LEU A 284 -1.69 39.73 -9.08
N GLN A 285 -1.23 40.05 -7.87
CA GLN A 285 0.16 40.47 -7.60
C GLN A 285 1.07 39.34 -7.11
N HIS A 286 0.53 38.13 -6.92
CA HIS A 286 1.27 37.01 -6.36
C HIS A 286 1.70 36.02 -7.45
N ASP A 287 2.55 35.06 -7.08
CA ASP A 287 3.02 34.02 -7.99
C ASP A 287 2.41 32.66 -7.66
N LEU A 288 2.16 32.38 -6.37
CA LEU A 288 1.67 31.07 -5.92
C LEU A 288 0.28 31.21 -5.28
N TYR A 289 -0.72 30.61 -5.90
CA TYR A 289 -2.13 30.72 -5.51
C TYR A 289 -2.64 29.41 -4.95
N PHE A 290 -3.35 29.47 -3.83
CA PHE A 290 -3.92 28.29 -3.17
C PHE A 290 -5.42 28.48 -3.00
N GLY A 291 -6.22 27.63 -3.61
CA GLY A 291 -7.68 27.72 -3.60
C GLY A 291 -8.36 26.37 -3.46
N ILE A 292 -9.65 26.42 -3.14
CA ILE A 292 -10.55 25.26 -3.25
C ILE A 292 -11.53 25.48 -4.40
N TYR A 293 -12.00 24.39 -5.00
CA TYR A 293 -12.92 24.45 -6.14
C TYR A 293 -14.16 25.28 -5.87
N GLN A 294 -14.78 25.11 -4.70
CA GLN A 294 -15.99 25.82 -4.30
C GLN A 294 -15.77 27.34 -4.29
N THR A 295 -14.61 27.80 -3.82
CA THR A 295 -14.27 29.23 -3.80
C THR A 295 -14.04 29.77 -5.21
N LEU A 296 -13.39 29.01 -6.09
CA LEU A 296 -13.20 29.44 -7.49
C LEU A 296 -14.51 29.46 -8.28
N TRP A 297 -15.43 28.55 -7.96
CA TRP A 297 -16.74 28.44 -8.60
C TRP A 297 -17.77 29.47 -8.11
N ALA A 298 -17.54 30.06 -6.93
CA ALA A 298 -18.45 31.01 -6.33
C ALA A 298 -18.69 32.22 -7.26
N GLN A 299 -19.96 32.59 -7.41
CA GLN A 299 -20.40 33.72 -8.22
C GLN A 299 -20.43 35.00 -7.39
N ASP A 300 -20.11 36.13 -8.03
CA ASP A 300 -20.37 37.46 -7.47
C ASP A 300 -21.82 37.92 -7.73
N GLU A 301 -22.17 39.11 -7.23
CA GLU A 301 -23.49 39.74 -7.43
C GLU A 301 -23.88 39.91 -8.90
N LYS A 302 -22.92 39.82 -9.84
CA LYS A 302 -23.13 39.92 -11.29
C LYS A 302 -23.15 38.55 -11.98
N GLY A 303 -23.15 37.46 -11.22
CA GLY A 303 -23.17 36.09 -11.71
C GLY A 303 -21.82 35.60 -12.26
N ARG A 304 -20.74 36.38 -12.15
CA ARG A 304 -19.41 35.97 -12.64
C ARG A 304 -18.69 35.14 -11.59
N ARG A 305 -18.14 34.00 -12.01
CA ARG A 305 -17.38 33.11 -11.13
C ARG A 305 -15.99 33.68 -10.87
N LEU A 306 -15.41 33.34 -9.72
CA LEU A 306 -14.10 33.88 -9.31
C LEU A 306 -13.00 33.55 -10.31
N PHE A 307 -12.96 32.33 -10.87
CA PHE A 307 -11.92 31.94 -11.83
C PHE A 307 -11.97 32.79 -13.12
N GLU A 308 -13.14 33.23 -13.54
CA GLU A 308 -13.33 34.08 -14.74
C GLU A 308 -12.74 35.49 -14.55
N LYS A 309 -12.48 35.90 -13.31
CA LYS A 309 -11.82 37.17 -13.00
C LYS A 309 -10.32 37.13 -13.24
N PHE A 310 -9.73 35.94 -13.38
CA PHE A 310 -8.35 35.76 -13.80
C PHE A 310 -8.30 35.62 -15.34
N PRO A 311 -7.32 36.23 -16.03
CA PRO A 311 -7.09 35.98 -17.45
C PRO A 311 -6.86 34.48 -17.74
N ARG A 312 -7.25 34.02 -18.93
CA ARG A 312 -7.10 32.60 -19.34
C ARG A 312 -5.66 32.10 -19.37
N ASP A 313 -4.72 32.99 -19.68
CA ASP A 313 -3.27 32.76 -19.75
C ASP A 313 -2.54 33.21 -18.47
N PHE A 314 -3.28 33.45 -17.38
CA PHE A 314 -2.71 33.97 -16.14
C PHE A 314 -1.80 32.95 -15.46
N PHE A 315 -2.24 31.70 -15.35
CA PHE A 315 -1.47 30.62 -14.71
C PHE A 315 -0.62 29.89 -15.75
N ASP A 316 0.61 29.57 -15.35
CA ASP A 316 1.52 28.73 -16.12
C ASP A 316 1.35 27.25 -15.76
N ILE A 317 0.98 26.98 -14.49
CA ILE A 317 0.74 25.64 -13.97
C ILE A 317 -0.51 25.65 -13.08
N VAL A 318 -1.40 24.69 -13.28
CA VAL A 318 -2.52 24.36 -12.41
C VAL A 318 -2.28 22.96 -11.82
N ILE A 319 -2.11 22.88 -10.50
CA ILE A 319 -1.89 21.65 -9.75
C ILE A 319 -3.20 21.27 -9.08
N ILE A 320 -3.59 20.00 -9.23
CA ILE A 320 -4.86 19.48 -8.73
C ILE A 320 -4.57 18.32 -7.81
N ASP A 321 -4.85 18.49 -6.51
CA ASP A 321 -4.80 17.41 -5.54
C ASP A 321 -6.13 16.66 -5.47
N GLU A 322 -6.08 15.34 -5.26
CA GLU A 322 -7.24 14.43 -5.28
C GLU A 322 -8.09 14.57 -6.56
N ALA A 323 -7.41 14.52 -7.72
CA ALA A 323 -7.97 14.75 -9.06
C ALA A 323 -9.18 13.87 -9.47
N HIS A 324 -9.54 12.86 -8.67
CA HIS A 324 -10.63 11.92 -8.92
C HIS A 324 -11.99 12.31 -8.30
N ARG A 325 -12.04 13.31 -7.40
CA ARG A 325 -13.11 13.39 -6.38
C ARG A 325 -14.35 14.22 -6.72
N SER A 326 -14.43 14.83 -7.89
CA SER A 326 -15.68 15.46 -8.32
C SER A 326 -15.77 15.43 -9.83
N GLY A 327 -16.97 15.11 -10.32
CA GLY A 327 -17.28 14.96 -11.73
C GLY A 327 -16.56 16.00 -12.57
N PHE A 328 -15.85 15.50 -13.58
CA PHE A 328 -15.12 16.30 -14.55
C PHE A 328 -15.94 17.52 -14.98
N GLY A 329 -17.28 17.42 -15.05
CA GLY A 329 -18.24 18.53 -15.21
C GLY A 329 -17.86 19.90 -14.64
N THR A 330 -17.92 20.14 -13.32
CA THR A 330 -17.71 21.50 -12.77
C THR A 330 -16.24 21.91 -12.80
N TRP A 331 -15.32 21.00 -12.49
CA TRP A 331 -13.89 21.34 -12.52
C TRP A 331 -13.40 21.64 -13.92
N LYS A 332 -13.96 20.97 -14.93
CA LYS A 332 -13.62 21.15 -16.33
C LYS A 332 -13.75 22.60 -16.75
N GLU A 333 -14.75 23.36 -16.30
CA GLU A 333 -14.83 24.77 -16.74
C GLU A 333 -13.67 25.62 -16.20
N ILE A 334 -13.17 25.32 -14.99
CA ILE A 334 -11.96 25.99 -14.45
C ILE A 334 -10.74 25.58 -15.27
N LEU A 335 -10.60 24.29 -15.58
CA LEU A 335 -9.47 23.77 -16.36
C LEU A 335 -9.50 24.26 -17.81
N ASP A 336 -10.66 24.26 -18.45
CA ASP A 336 -10.88 24.75 -19.80
C ASP A 336 -10.61 26.27 -19.88
N HIS A 337 -10.94 27.02 -18.82
CA HIS A 337 -10.59 28.44 -18.75
C HIS A 337 -9.07 28.65 -18.72
N PHE A 338 -8.33 27.81 -18.01
CA PHE A 338 -6.87 27.86 -17.93
C PHE A 338 -6.17 26.89 -18.89
N GLU A 339 -6.78 26.53 -20.04
CA GLU A 339 -6.28 25.44 -20.90
C GLU A 339 -4.82 25.58 -21.33
N SER A 340 -4.33 26.81 -21.44
CA SER A 340 -2.98 27.11 -21.90
C SER A 340 -1.90 26.67 -20.90
N ALA A 341 -2.27 26.54 -19.62
CA ALA A 341 -1.43 26.14 -18.51
C ALA A 341 -1.11 24.64 -18.57
N ILE A 342 -0.04 24.26 -17.88
CA ILE A 342 0.25 22.85 -17.57
C ILE A 342 -0.67 22.43 -16.44
N HIS A 343 -1.47 21.38 -16.67
CA HIS A 343 -2.32 20.78 -15.65
C HIS A 343 -1.65 19.52 -15.10
N LEU A 344 -1.23 19.60 -13.84
CA LEU A 344 -0.66 18.49 -13.10
C LEU A 344 -1.71 17.94 -12.14
N GLY A 345 -2.33 16.83 -12.53
CA GLY A 345 -3.23 16.06 -11.68
C GLY A 345 -2.47 15.13 -10.74
N MET A 346 -2.92 15.03 -9.50
CA MET A 346 -2.41 14.07 -8.53
C MET A 346 -3.56 13.29 -7.91
N THR A 347 -3.43 11.97 -7.86
CA THR A 347 -4.42 11.09 -7.24
C THR A 347 -3.76 10.02 -6.37
N ALA A 348 -4.45 9.62 -5.30
CA ALA A 348 -4.05 8.50 -4.44
C ALA A 348 -4.54 7.13 -4.93
N THR A 349 -5.43 7.13 -5.91
CA THR A 349 -6.20 5.95 -6.33
C THR A 349 -5.93 5.66 -7.80
N PRO A 350 -5.77 4.37 -8.18
CA PRO A 350 -5.57 3.97 -9.56
C PRO A 350 -6.83 4.23 -10.38
N LYS A 351 -6.75 3.96 -11.70
CA LYS A 351 -7.92 4.01 -12.58
C LYS A 351 -8.98 3.02 -12.10
N GLN A 352 -10.20 3.51 -11.96
CA GLN A 352 -11.42 2.82 -11.53
C GLN A 352 -12.57 3.36 -12.39
N ASP A 353 -13.70 2.65 -12.43
CA ASP A 353 -14.89 3.09 -13.19
C ASP A 353 -15.36 4.50 -12.79
N GLU A 354 -15.20 4.85 -11.52
CA GLU A 354 -15.59 6.15 -10.94
C GLU A 354 -14.70 7.32 -11.36
N ASN A 355 -13.47 7.08 -11.87
CA ASN A 355 -12.49 8.12 -12.20
C ASN A 355 -11.91 8.01 -13.62
N VAL A 356 -12.59 7.29 -14.52
CA VAL A 356 -12.14 7.09 -15.91
C VAL A 356 -11.88 8.42 -16.61
N ASP A 357 -12.75 9.41 -16.43
CA ASP A 357 -12.62 10.74 -17.05
C ASP A 357 -11.35 11.47 -16.60
N THR A 358 -10.92 11.28 -15.35
CA THR A 358 -9.68 11.87 -14.83
C THR A 358 -8.50 11.34 -15.62
N TYR A 359 -8.41 10.03 -15.79
CA TYR A 359 -7.36 9.39 -16.57
C TYR A 359 -7.46 9.76 -18.05
N ALA A 360 -8.67 9.80 -18.62
CA ALA A 360 -8.88 10.21 -20.00
C ALA A 360 -8.37 11.63 -20.26
N TYR A 361 -8.59 12.57 -19.33
CA TYR A 361 -8.10 13.94 -19.47
C TYR A 361 -6.59 14.07 -19.26
N PHE A 362 -6.08 13.64 -18.10
CA PHE A 362 -4.69 13.90 -17.74
C PHE A 362 -3.69 13.00 -18.47
N CYS A 363 -4.11 11.83 -18.96
CA CYS A 363 -3.26 10.94 -19.74
C CYS A 363 -3.51 11.07 -21.26
N SER A 364 -4.32 12.03 -21.70
CA SER A 364 -4.67 12.21 -23.12
C SER A 364 -3.45 12.41 -24.04
N GLU A 365 -2.37 12.97 -23.52
CA GLU A 365 -1.13 13.24 -24.26
C GLU A 365 -0.08 12.12 -24.12
N GLU A 366 -0.35 11.08 -23.32
CA GLU A 366 0.57 9.95 -23.13
C GLU A 366 0.48 8.97 -24.30
N PRO A 367 1.55 8.24 -24.63
CA PRO A 367 1.46 7.17 -25.62
C PRO A 367 0.58 6.02 -25.08
N ALA A 368 -0.25 5.46 -25.95
CA ALA A 368 -1.00 4.25 -25.63
C ALA A 368 -0.04 3.05 -25.52
N ILE A 369 -0.10 2.32 -24.42
CA ILE A 369 0.63 1.06 -24.22
C ILE A 369 -0.36 -0.11 -24.19
N PRO A 370 -0.01 -1.29 -24.74
CA PRO A 370 -0.87 -2.46 -24.66
C PRO A 370 -1.07 -2.87 -23.19
N LEU A 371 -2.29 -3.26 -22.82
CA LEU A 371 -2.60 -3.75 -21.48
C LEU A 371 -1.81 -5.01 -21.13
N ASP A 372 -1.59 -5.87 -22.12
CA ASP A 372 -0.72 -7.03 -22.04
C ASP A 372 0.23 -7.00 -23.26
N PRO A 373 1.54 -6.82 -23.06
CA PRO A 373 2.51 -6.86 -24.14
C PRO A 373 2.50 -8.19 -24.93
N GLN A 374 2.07 -9.28 -24.31
CA GLN A 374 1.94 -10.61 -24.94
C GLN A 374 0.58 -10.79 -25.63
N GLN A 375 -0.42 -9.97 -25.30
CA GLN A 375 -1.79 -10.04 -25.84
C GLN A 375 -2.33 -8.62 -26.17
N PRO A 376 -1.78 -7.94 -27.21
CA PRO A 376 -2.12 -6.55 -27.53
C PRO A 376 -3.60 -6.34 -27.91
N GLU A 377 -4.27 -7.39 -28.37
CA GLU A 377 -5.69 -7.39 -28.71
C GLU A 377 -6.62 -7.12 -27.52
N LYS A 378 -6.12 -7.28 -26.29
CA LYS A 378 -6.87 -6.97 -25.06
C LYS A 378 -7.09 -5.47 -24.83
N GLY A 379 -6.53 -4.62 -25.69
CA GLY A 379 -6.68 -3.18 -25.64
C GLY A 379 -5.44 -2.46 -25.15
N SER A 380 -5.52 -1.14 -25.06
CA SER A 380 -4.42 -0.27 -24.65
C SER A 380 -4.86 0.72 -23.57
N ILE A 381 -3.89 1.23 -22.82
CA ILE A 381 -4.08 2.24 -21.79
C ILE A 381 -3.09 3.38 -21.98
N HIS A 382 -3.54 4.59 -21.70
CA HIS A 382 -2.66 5.74 -21.52
C HIS A 382 -2.25 5.82 -20.04
N PRO A 383 -1.01 5.45 -19.69
CA PRO A 383 -0.60 5.36 -18.29
C PRO A 383 -0.40 6.76 -17.70
N PRO A 384 -0.53 6.95 -16.37
CA PRO A 384 -0.07 8.18 -15.73
C PRO A 384 1.45 8.34 -15.92
N ALA A 385 1.95 9.56 -15.77
CA ALA A 385 3.38 9.86 -15.92
C ALA A 385 4.27 9.04 -14.96
N TYR A 386 3.74 8.76 -13.76
CA TYR A 386 4.36 7.84 -12.83
C TYR A 386 3.30 7.26 -11.86
N THR A 387 3.54 6.00 -11.45
CA THR A 387 2.70 5.29 -10.49
C THR A 387 3.53 4.78 -9.31
N TYR A 388 3.04 5.03 -8.09
CA TYR A 388 3.61 4.45 -6.87
C TYR A 388 2.49 3.97 -5.94
N SER A 389 2.28 2.66 -5.90
CA SER A 389 1.13 2.02 -5.23
C SER A 389 1.35 1.87 -3.71
N LEU A 390 0.27 1.54 -3.00
CA LEU A 390 0.33 1.22 -1.56
C LEU A 390 1.16 -0.07 -1.35
N ALA A 391 0.97 -1.06 -2.23
CA ALA A 391 1.73 -2.29 -2.30
C ALA A 391 3.24 -2.03 -2.38
N GLN A 392 3.68 -1.20 -3.33
CA GLN A 392 5.10 -0.85 -3.47
C GLN A 392 5.60 -0.08 -2.24
N GLY A 393 4.80 0.84 -1.70
CA GLY A 393 5.16 1.57 -0.48
C GLY A 393 5.36 0.68 0.75
N ILE A 394 4.56 -0.37 0.88
CA ILE A 394 4.70 -1.38 1.95
C ILE A 394 5.94 -2.24 1.71
N GLU A 395 6.13 -2.72 0.47
CA GLU A 395 7.26 -3.54 0.05
C GLU A 395 8.61 -2.82 0.24
N ASP A 396 8.66 -1.53 -0.08
CA ASP A 396 9.85 -0.71 0.13
C ASP A 396 10.08 -0.39 1.62
N GLY A 397 9.06 -0.54 2.47
CA GLY A 397 9.10 -0.18 3.89
C GLY A 397 8.94 1.31 4.18
N PHE A 398 8.39 2.07 3.24
CA PHE A 398 8.04 3.48 3.37
C PHE A 398 6.62 3.71 3.92
N LEU A 399 5.74 2.74 3.75
CA LEU A 399 4.40 2.69 4.29
C LEU A 399 4.26 1.52 5.27
N ALA A 400 3.34 1.69 6.22
CA ALA A 400 3.02 0.72 7.25
C ALA A 400 2.24 -0.44 6.64
N THR A 401 2.60 -1.67 7.03
CA THR A 401 1.81 -2.87 6.73
C THR A 401 0.52 -2.90 7.56
N TYR A 402 -0.43 -3.80 7.25
CA TYR A 402 -1.69 -3.90 7.98
C TYR A 402 -2.19 -5.32 8.24
N LYS A 403 -3.03 -5.44 9.27
CA LYS A 403 -3.85 -6.63 9.55
C LYS A 403 -5.33 -6.30 9.37
N VAL A 404 -6.10 -7.25 8.88
CA VAL A 404 -7.56 -7.10 8.73
C VAL A 404 -8.26 -7.99 9.74
N HIS A 405 -9.14 -7.43 10.54
CA HIS A 405 -10.07 -8.13 11.42
C HIS A 405 -11.45 -8.02 10.80
N ARG A 406 -11.97 -9.11 10.22
CA ARG A 406 -13.35 -9.15 9.72
C ARG A 406 -14.25 -9.70 10.79
N VAL A 407 -15.33 -8.99 11.06
CA VAL A 407 -16.31 -9.36 12.09
C VAL A 407 -17.70 -9.26 11.48
N ARG A 408 -18.54 -10.27 11.66
CA ARG A 408 -19.95 -10.24 11.25
C ARG A 408 -20.84 -10.60 12.42
N THR A 409 -21.92 -9.86 12.57
CA THR A 409 -23.00 -10.24 13.50
C THR A 409 -23.89 -11.31 12.87
N ASN A 410 -24.69 -11.99 13.68
CA ASN A 410 -25.75 -12.88 13.19
C ASN A 410 -26.67 -12.16 12.19
N ILE A 411 -27.08 -10.92 12.49
CA ILE A 411 -27.95 -10.12 11.63
C ILE A 411 -27.25 -9.72 10.32
N ASP A 412 -25.94 -9.44 10.34
CA ASP A 412 -25.18 -9.13 9.11
C ASP A 412 -24.96 -10.36 8.22
N ARG A 413 -24.96 -11.57 8.79
CA ARG A 413 -24.78 -12.82 8.07
C ARG A 413 -26.09 -13.32 7.48
N ASP A 414 -27.14 -13.36 8.30
CA ASP A 414 -28.41 -14.02 7.97
C ASP A 414 -29.43 -13.04 7.37
N GLY A 415 -29.29 -11.74 7.66
CA GLY A 415 -30.31 -10.73 7.38
C GLY A 415 -31.22 -10.49 8.58
N LEU A 416 -32.05 -9.45 8.47
CA LEU A 416 -33.09 -9.12 9.45
C LEU A 416 -34.45 -9.44 8.83
N HIS A 417 -35.11 -10.46 9.34
CA HIS A 417 -36.46 -10.88 8.95
C HIS A 417 -37.47 -10.29 9.95
N ILE A 418 -38.34 -9.36 9.52
CA ILE A 418 -39.21 -8.59 10.40
C ILE A 418 -40.20 -9.49 11.16
N THR A 419 -40.81 -10.47 10.49
CA THR A 419 -41.75 -11.38 11.16
C THR A 419 -41.08 -12.16 12.29
N GLU A 420 -39.88 -12.69 12.06
CA GLU A 420 -39.14 -13.49 13.05
C GLU A 420 -38.75 -12.66 14.28
N VAL A 421 -38.27 -11.43 14.06
CA VAL A 421 -37.83 -10.58 15.19
C VAL A 421 -39.01 -10.04 15.99
N LEU A 422 -40.17 -9.78 15.36
CA LEU A 422 -41.39 -9.41 16.08
C LEU A 422 -41.87 -10.56 16.98
N GLU A 423 -41.80 -11.80 16.52
CA GLU A 423 -42.11 -12.99 17.34
C GLU A 423 -41.15 -13.13 18.54
N GLN A 424 -39.89 -12.70 18.36
CA GLN A 424 -38.87 -12.67 19.41
C GLN A 424 -38.99 -11.46 20.36
N GLY A 425 -39.99 -10.57 20.14
CA GLY A 425 -40.27 -9.42 21.01
C GLY A 425 -39.56 -8.12 20.60
N ALA A 426 -39.04 -8.04 19.37
CA ALA A 426 -38.50 -6.79 18.83
C ALA A 426 -39.59 -5.73 18.64
N GLU A 427 -39.21 -4.46 18.77
CA GLU A 427 -40.09 -3.31 18.54
C GLU A 427 -39.68 -2.61 17.24
N VAL A 428 -40.62 -2.52 16.28
CA VAL A 428 -40.42 -1.82 15.00
C VAL A 428 -41.12 -0.46 15.05
N ILE A 429 -40.33 0.61 14.99
CA ILE A 429 -40.79 2.00 15.00
C ILE A 429 -40.59 2.56 13.58
N ALA A 430 -41.68 2.75 12.86
CA ALA A 430 -41.68 3.29 11.50
C ALA A 430 -42.55 4.57 11.42
N PRO A 431 -42.16 5.59 10.64
CA PRO A 431 -43.05 6.70 10.31
C PRO A 431 -44.34 6.22 9.62
N GLU A 432 -45.45 6.94 9.77
CA GLU A 432 -46.80 6.52 9.32
C GLU A 432 -46.90 6.14 7.83
N ASP A 433 -46.01 6.67 7.00
CA ASP A 433 -45.94 6.46 5.55
C ASP A 433 -44.68 5.72 5.07
N ALA A 434 -43.92 5.10 5.98
CA ALA A 434 -42.79 4.25 5.62
C ALA A 434 -43.24 2.81 5.30
N GLU A 435 -42.87 2.30 4.12
CA GLU A 435 -43.09 0.89 3.75
C GLU A 435 -42.07 -0.03 4.45
N VAL A 436 -42.54 -0.85 5.40
CA VAL A 436 -41.72 -1.85 6.07
C VAL A 436 -41.64 -3.12 5.20
N ARG A 437 -40.43 -3.45 4.73
CA ARG A 437 -40.13 -4.70 4.02
C ARG A 437 -40.07 -5.90 4.98
N GLU A 438 -40.25 -7.10 4.45
CA GLU A 438 -40.07 -8.33 5.22
C GLU A 438 -38.59 -8.58 5.57
N ASP A 439 -37.70 -8.38 4.59
CA ASP A 439 -36.28 -8.70 4.71
C ASP A 439 -35.41 -7.46 4.54
N TYR A 440 -34.46 -7.27 5.45
CA TYR A 440 -33.40 -6.26 5.34
C TYR A 440 -32.02 -6.92 5.43
N PHE A 441 -31.07 -6.45 4.62
CA PHE A 441 -29.68 -6.90 4.63
C PHE A 441 -28.74 -5.73 4.91
N THR A 442 -27.44 -6.01 5.03
CA THR A 442 -26.41 -5.02 5.40
C THR A 442 -26.48 -3.68 4.64
N PRO A 443 -26.72 -3.64 3.30
CA PRO A 443 -26.82 -2.36 2.58
C PRO A 443 -27.98 -1.48 3.04
N GLN A 444 -29.09 -2.08 3.51
CA GLN A 444 -30.26 -1.33 3.98
C GLN A 444 -30.05 -0.77 5.40
N PHE A 445 -29.19 -1.39 6.22
CA PHE A 445 -28.87 -0.97 7.59
C PHE A 445 -28.23 0.43 7.68
N GLU A 446 -27.89 1.02 6.53
CA GLU A 446 -27.30 2.35 6.44
C GLU A 446 -28.30 3.46 6.13
N ARG A 447 -29.38 3.13 5.43
CA ARG A 447 -30.24 4.15 4.82
C ARG A 447 -31.68 3.98 5.25
N GLU A 448 -32.15 2.74 5.28
CA GLU A 448 -33.56 2.44 5.45
C GLU A 448 -33.89 2.09 6.91
N ILE A 449 -32.96 1.43 7.62
CA ILE A 449 -33.22 0.88 8.96
C ILE A 449 -32.07 1.13 9.94
N ARG A 450 -32.39 1.63 11.13
CA ARG A 450 -31.48 1.85 12.26
C ARG A 450 -31.64 0.71 13.27
N LEU A 451 -30.50 0.14 13.66
CA LEU A 451 -30.42 -1.00 14.58
C LEU A 451 -29.54 -0.62 15.80
N PRO A 452 -30.11 0.02 16.85
CA PRO A 452 -29.34 0.45 18.02
C PRO A 452 -28.69 -0.72 18.79
N ASP A 453 -29.36 -1.88 18.86
CA ASP A 453 -28.81 -3.06 19.54
C ASP A 453 -27.61 -3.63 18.80
N ARG A 454 -27.65 -3.64 17.45
CA ARG A 454 -26.48 -3.96 16.62
C ARG A 454 -25.33 -3.02 16.92
N THR A 455 -25.58 -1.70 16.93
CA THR A 455 -24.56 -0.69 17.24
C THR A 455 -23.93 -0.91 18.61
N ARG A 456 -24.74 -1.22 19.64
CA ARG A 456 -24.25 -1.53 20.99
C ARG A 456 -23.38 -2.77 21.02
N THR A 457 -23.77 -3.84 20.34
CA THR A 457 -22.96 -5.07 20.23
C THR A 457 -21.63 -4.81 19.52
N LEU A 458 -21.64 -4.06 18.42
CA LEU A 458 -20.41 -3.68 17.70
C LEU A 458 -19.48 -2.83 18.56
N VAL A 459 -20.00 -1.86 19.32
CA VAL A 459 -19.20 -1.00 20.20
C VAL A 459 -18.60 -1.79 21.36
N ARG A 460 -19.36 -2.69 21.99
CA ARG A 460 -18.85 -3.56 23.06
C ARG A 460 -17.73 -4.46 22.55
N HIS A 461 -17.91 -5.07 21.38
CA HIS A 461 -16.88 -5.86 20.73
C HIS A 461 -15.62 -5.02 20.43
N LEU A 462 -15.81 -3.83 19.82
CA LEU A 462 -14.72 -2.91 19.54
C LEU A 462 -13.97 -2.51 20.82
N ALA A 463 -14.68 -2.22 21.91
CA ALA A 463 -14.05 -1.88 23.19
C ALA A 463 -13.18 -3.02 23.73
N GLY A 464 -13.64 -4.26 23.62
CA GLY A 464 -12.84 -5.46 23.93
C GLY A 464 -11.54 -5.52 23.14
N LEU A 465 -11.63 -5.38 21.80
CA LEU A 465 -10.46 -5.35 20.93
C LEU A 465 -9.49 -4.20 21.26
N LEU A 466 -10.01 -2.99 21.49
CA LEU A 466 -9.18 -1.83 21.80
C LEU A 466 -8.45 -1.99 23.15
N ARG A 467 -9.07 -2.63 24.14
CA ARG A 467 -8.42 -2.97 25.42
C ARG A 467 -7.27 -3.96 25.23
N GLU A 468 -7.49 -5.00 24.44
CA GLU A 468 -6.48 -6.01 24.13
C GLU A 468 -5.31 -5.42 23.33
N PHE A 469 -5.63 -4.65 22.28
CA PHE A 469 -4.61 -4.08 21.40
C PHE A 469 -3.79 -3.00 22.08
N GLY A 470 -4.38 -2.28 23.02
CA GLY A 470 -3.79 -1.15 23.72
C GLY A 470 -4.79 0.00 23.80
N PRO A 471 -5.31 0.34 24.99
CA PRO A 471 -6.47 1.23 25.13
C PRO A 471 -6.19 2.67 24.68
N THR A 472 -4.94 3.08 24.52
CA THR A 472 -4.56 4.43 24.09
C THR A 472 -4.14 4.51 22.61
N HIS A 473 -4.32 3.42 21.85
CA HIS A 473 -4.01 3.41 20.43
C HIS A 473 -5.02 4.23 19.62
N LYS A 474 -4.54 5.32 18.98
CA LYS A 474 -5.39 6.21 18.18
C LYS A 474 -6.18 5.44 17.12
N THR A 475 -7.49 5.66 17.10
CA THR A 475 -8.45 4.89 16.32
C THR A 475 -9.39 5.82 15.56
N MET A 476 -9.64 5.55 14.28
CA MET A 476 -10.69 6.22 13.51
C MET A 476 -11.85 5.26 13.27
N VAL A 477 -13.08 5.71 13.55
CA VAL A 477 -14.29 4.92 13.33
C VAL A 477 -15.17 5.62 12.29
N PHE A 478 -15.48 4.90 11.21
CA PHE A 478 -16.30 5.38 10.10
C PHE A 478 -17.72 4.84 10.25
N CYS A 479 -18.63 5.74 10.58
CA CYS A 479 -20.06 5.51 10.78
C CYS A 479 -20.87 5.94 9.56
N VAL A 480 -22.13 5.53 9.56
CA VAL A 480 -23.11 5.77 8.48
C VAL A 480 -23.37 7.27 8.31
N ASP A 481 -23.75 7.94 9.39
CA ASP A 481 -24.12 9.36 9.41
C ASP A 481 -23.62 10.04 10.71
N MET A 482 -23.99 11.31 10.89
CA MET A 482 -23.57 12.12 12.03
C MET A 482 -24.18 11.63 13.35
N ASP A 483 -25.43 11.16 13.34
CA ASP A 483 -26.14 10.70 14.53
C ASP A 483 -25.57 9.37 15.03
N HIS A 484 -25.28 8.46 14.10
CA HIS A 484 -24.59 7.21 14.39
C HIS A 484 -23.18 7.47 14.95
N ALA A 485 -22.44 8.45 14.40
CA ALA A 485 -21.13 8.83 14.92
C ALA A 485 -21.20 9.36 16.37
N GLN A 486 -22.20 10.18 16.69
CA GLN A 486 -22.42 10.65 18.07
C GLN A 486 -22.81 9.50 19.01
N GLU A 487 -23.68 8.61 18.57
CA GLU A 487 -24.09 7.44 19.35
C GLU A 487 -22.90 6.52 19.68
N VAL A 488 -22.08 6.20 18.67
CA VAL A 488 -20.87 5.37 18.84
C VAL A 488 -19.87 6.03 19.77
N ALA A 489 -19.62 7.33 19.65
CA ALA A 489 -18.72 8.06 20.55
C ALA A 489 -19.21 7.98 22.00
N ARG A 490 -20.51 8.22 22.23
CA ARG A 490 -21.13 8.12 23.56
C ARG A 490 -21.01 6.71 24.15
N LEU A 491 -21.29 5.68 23.35
CA LEU A 491 -21.20 4.29 23.81
C LEU A 491 -19.75 3.89 24.13
N LEU A 492 -18.77 4.31 23.31
CA LEU A 492 -17.35 4.07 23.59
C LEU A 492 -16.91 4.78 24.87
N ASN A 493 -17.32 6.03 25.10
CA ASN A 493 -17.02 6.72 26.36
C ASN A 493 -17.55 5.97 27.58
N ASN A 494 -18.75 5.37 27.49
CA ASN A 494 -19.30 4.54 28.56
C ASN A 494 -18.48 3.26 28.78
N GLU A 495 -18.12 2.56 27.70
CA GLU A 495 -17.32 1.33 27.77
C GLU A 495 -15.90 1.56 28.30
N PHE A 496 -15.40 2.80 28.33
CA PHE A 496 -14.07 3.18 28.84
C PHE A 496 -14.09 4.09 30.08
N ALA A 497 -15.27 4.34 30.66
CA ALA A 497 -15.41 5.22 31.83
C ALA A 497 -14.68 4.70 33.08
N ASP A 498 -14.53 3.38 33.20
CA ASP A 498 -13.77 2.69 34.25
C ASP A 498 -12.29 3.09 34.31
N LEU A 499 -11.71 3.59 33.21
CA LEU A 499 -10.32 4.03 33.16
C LEU A 499 -10.09 5.41 33.81
N GLY A 500 -11.16 6.16 34.12
CA GLY A 500 -11.08 7.40 34.90
C GLY A 500 -10.28 8.53 34.25
N TYR A 501 -10.35 8.67 32.92
CA TYR A 501 -9.68 9.76 32.21
C TYR A 501 -10.38 11.12 32.41
N ASP A 502 -9.58 12.19 32.48
CA ASP A 502 -10.07 13.58 32.63
C ASP A 502 -10.64 14.18 31.34
N GLU A 503 -10.37 13.54 30.19
CA GLU A 503 -10.81 13.97 28.86
C GLU A 503 -11.62 12.84 28.18
N ASP A 504 -12.51 13.22 27.25
CA ASP A 504 -13.30 12.27 26.48
C ASP A 504 -12.41 11.29 25.71
N TYR A 505 -12.67 10.00 25.89
CA TYR A 505 -11.96 8.91 25.20
C TYR A 505 -12.23 8.92 23.69
N ALA A 506 -13.51 9.06 23.34
CA ALA A 506 -14.02 9.08 21.98
C ALA A 506 -14.77 10.39 21.70
N VAL A 507 -14.47 11.04 20.57
CA VAL A 507 -15.12 12.29 20.15
C VAL A 507 -15.68 12.20 18.74
N PRO A 508 -16.86 12.78 18.47
CA PRO A 508 -17.42 12.84 17.12
C PRO A 508 -16.83 14.02 16.33
N ILE A 509 -16.07 13.73 15.27
CA ILE A 509 -15.53 14.72 14.34
C ILE A 509 -16.29 14.62 13.01
N VAL A 510 -17.42 15.32 12.94
CA VAL A 510 -18.40 15.22 11.84
C VAL A 510 -18.50 16.48 10.97
N SER A 511 -17.95 17.61 11.43
CA SER A 511 -17.97 18.90 10.71
C SER A 511 -16.65 19.66 10.92
N GLU A 512 -16.25 20.49 9.94
CA GLU A 512 -15.14 21.47 10.06
C GLU A 512 -15.59 22.77 10.76
N GLU A 513 -16.90 22.90 11.01
CA GLU A 513 -17.52 24.04 11.67
C GLU A 513 -17.58 23.86 13.18
N GLY A 514 -17.42 24.96 13.91
CA GLY A 514 -17.37 24.97 15.37
C GLY A 514 -15.96 24.89 15.94
N GLU A 515 -15.72 25.67 16.99
CA GLU A 515 -14.40 25.77 17.62
C GLU A 515 -13.98 24.45 18.28
N GLN A 516 -14.93 23.72 18.87
CA GLN A 516 -14.69 22.46 19.55
C GLN A 516 -14.23 21.35 18.59
N ALA A 517 -14.90 21.17 17.45
CA ALA A 517 -14.54 20.16 16.46
C ALA A 517 -13.12 20.38 15.92
N ARG A 518 -12.72 21.64 15.69
CA ARG A 518 -11.36 22.00 15.28
C ARG A 518 -10.32 21.69 16.35
N ARG A 519 -10.63 21.95 17.63
CA ARG A 519 -9.74 21.61 18.76
C ARG A 519 -9.56 20.11 18.92
N TRP A 520 -10.65 19.34 18.81
CA TRP A 520 -10.60 17.87 18.84
C TRP A 520 -9.79 17.31 17.68
N LEU A 521 -10.03 17.79 16.46
CA LEU A 521 -9.27 17.37 15.28
C LEU A 521 -7.78 17.69 15.46
N ALA A 522 -7.43 18.93 15.83
CA ALA A 522 -6.05 19.31 16.07
C ALA A 522 -5.38 18.45 17.15
N SER A 523 -6.09 18.16 18.25
CA SER A 523 -5.58 17.30 19.33
C SER A 523 -5.43 15.84 18.90
N PHE A 524 -6.36 15.34 18.08
CA PHE A 524 -6.30 13.99 17.54
C PHE A 524 -5.13 13.81 16.57
N GLN A 525 -4.81 14.83 15.76
CA GLN A 525 -3.69 14.82 14.82
C GLN A 525 -2.32 14.89 15.50
N ASP A 526 -2.24 15.46 16.70
CA ASP A 526 -1.01 15.56 17.47
C ASP A 526 -0.58 14.18 17.99
N SER A 527 0.59 13.70 17.55
CA SER A 527 1.18 12.43 17.97
C SER A 527 1.58 12.43 19.45
N ASP A 528 1.86 13.59 20.05
CA ASP A 528 2.27 13.70 21.45
C ASP A 528 1.06 13.70 22.41
N ARG A 529 -0.14 14.02 21.89
CA ARG A 529 -1.38 13.97 22.66
C ARG A 529 -2.00 12.58 22.68
N LYS A 530 -2.31 12.11 23.89
CA LYS A 530 -3.00 10.84 24.11
C LYS A 530 -4.50 10.92 23.79
N PHE A 531 -5.13 12.06 24.09
CA PHE A 531 -6.57 12.25 23.93
C PHE A 531 -6.89 13.30 22.85
N PRO A 532 -8.03 13.16 22.14
CA PRO A 532 -8.91 11.99 22.16
C PRO A 532 -8.22 10.75 21.57
N VAL A 533 -8.61 9.55 22.02
CA VAL A 533 -8.06 8.27 21.51
C VAL A 533 -8.85 7.82 20.29
N VAL A 534 -10.17 8.01 20.29
CA VAL A 534 -11.03 7.60 19.18
C VAL A 534 -11.67 8.83 18.54
N ALA A 535 -11.48 8.98 17.22
CA ALA A 535 -12.22 9.93 16.42
C ALA A 535 -13.28 9.21 15.61
N VAL A 536 -14.55 9.52 15.87
CA VAL A 536 -15.71 8.92 15.18
C VAL A 536 -16.21 9.90 14.14
N THR A 537 -16.45 9.45 12.90
CA THR A 537 -16.85 10.31 11.80
C THR A 537 -17.81 9.62 10.84
N ALA A 538 -18.61 10.40 10.11
CA ALA A 538 -19.30 9.90 8.93
C ALA A 538 -18.39 9.98 7.70
N GLU A 539 -17.94 11.20 7.35
CA GLU A 539 -17.15 11.43 6.13
C GLU A 539 -15.91 12.30 6.33
N LEU A 540 -15.85 13.13 7.38
CA LEU A 540 -14.87 14.20 7.48
C LEU A 540 -13.43 13.69 7.46
N LEU A 541 -13.16 12.60 8.19
CA LEU A 541 -11.82 12.02 8.28
C LEU A 541 -11.45 11.16 7.07
N SER A 542 -12.33 11.02 6.07
CA SER A 542 -12.03 10.27 4.84
C SER A 542 -10.93 10.93 4.00
N THR A 543 -10.85 12.28 4.04
CA THR A 543 -9.91 13.08 3.27
C THR A 543 -9.31 14.22 4.07
N GLY A 544 -8.09 14.62 3.72
CA GLY A 544 -7.47 15.82 4.26
C GLY A 544 -6.93 15.73 5.69
N VAL A 545 -7.20 14.65 6.42
CA VAL A 545 -6.68 14.47 7.77
C VAL A 545 -5.40 13.66 7.77
N ASP A 546 -4.41 14.12 8.54
CA ASP A 546 -3.12 13.47 8.73
C ASP A 546 -2.93 13.13 10.21
N VAL A 547 -2.94 11.84 10.54
CA VAL A 547 -2.75 11.30 11.90
C VAL A 547 -1.73 10.15 11.80
N PRO A 548 -0.42 10.46 11.78
CA PRO A 548 0.62 9.44 11.63
C PRO A 548 0.54 8.34 12.68
N ALA A 549 0.17 8.65 13.92
CA ALA A 549 0.04 7.68 15.02
C ALA A 549 -1.22 6.79 14.96
N CYS A 550 -2.08 6.91 13.94
CA CYS A 550 -3.33 6.13 13.85
C CYS A 550 -3.04 4.63 13.65
N ARG A 551 -3.46 3.80 14.61
CA ARG A 551 -3.18 2.36 14.64
C ARG A 551 -4.38 1.50 14.25
N ASN A 552 -5.60 2.02 14.32
CA ASN A 552 -6.81 1.26 14.00
C ASN A 552 -7.74 2.09 13.11
N ILE A 553 -8.21 1.49 12.01
CA ILE A 553 -9.22 2.01 11.10
C ILE A 553 -10.43 1.08 11.20
N VAL A 554 -11.60 1.61 11.59
CA VAL A 554 -12.80 0.81 11.86
C VAL A 554 -13.92 1.18 10.90
N PHE A 555 -14.47 0.19 10.20
CA PHE A 555 -15.64 0.34 9.34
C PHE A 555 -16.89 -0.15 10.06
N MET A 556 -17.78 0.78 10.41
CA MET A 556 -19.16 0.53 10.87
C MET A 556 -20.21 0.95 9.83
N LYS A 557 -19.74 1.32 8.63
CA LYS A 557 -20.54 1.49 7.42
C LYS A 557 -19.93 0.70 6.27
N THR A 558 -20.78 0.14 5.44
CA THR A 558 -20.43 -0.34 4.10
C THR A 558 -19.87 0.80 3.26
N LEU A 559 -19.03 0.43 2.32
CA LEU A 559 -18.49 1.34 1.32
C LEU A 559 -18.78 0.75 -0.04
N SER A 560 -19.32 1.57 -0.95
CA SER A 560 -19.48 1.20 -2.36
C SER A 560 -18.26 1.59 -3.18
N SER A 561 -17.67 2.76 -2.91
CA SER A 561 -16.58 3.34 -3.69
C SER A 561 -15.21 2.76 -3.31
N PRO A 562 -14.50 2.10 -4.25
CA PRO A 562 -13.10 1.68 -4.06
C PRO A 562 -12.18 2.88 -3.80
N ILE A 563 -12.48 4.03 -4.40
CA ILE A 563 -11.70 5.26 -4.23
C ILE A 563 -11.75 5.73 -2.78
N LEU A 564 -12.96 5.85 -2.22
CA LEU A 564 -13.16 6.27 -0.84
C LEU A 564 -12.52 5.29 0.14
N PHE A 565 -12.68 3.98 -0.09
CA PHE A 565 -12.05 2.94 0.71
C PHE A 565 -10.52 3.09 0.76
N LYS A 566 -9.87 3.26 -0.40
CA LYS A 566 -8.42 3.45 -0.50
C LYS A 566 -7.94 4.71 0.20
N GLN A 567 -8.72 5.80 0.13
CA GLN A 567 -8.41 7.03 0.85
C GLN A 567 -8.45 6.84 2.38
N ILE A 568 -9.43 6.08 2.88
CA ILE A 568 -9.61 5.79 4.30
C ILE A 568 -8.47 4.90 4.82
N ILE A 569 -8.21 3.74 4.21
CA ILE A 569 -7.12 2.85 4.65
C ILE A 569 -5.76 3.54 4.52
N GLY A 570 -5.61 4.42 3.53
CA GLY A 570 -4.42 5.24 3.32
C GLY A 570 -4.09 6.14 4.51
N ARG A 571 -5.04 6.49 5.38
CA ARG A 571 -4.79 7.25 6.63
C ARG A 571 -4.00 6.44 7.65
N GLY A 572 -4.21 5.13 7.68
CA GLY A 572 -3.46 4.20 8.53
C GLY A 572 -2.07 3.87 7.97
N SER A 573 -1.79 4.13 6.69
CA SER A 573 -0.56 3.67 6.02
C SER A 573 0.73 4.40 6.42
N ARG A 574 0.67 5.49 7.17
CA ARG A 574 1.89 6.23 7.57
C ARG A 574 2.69 5.47 8.64
N ILE A 575 4.00 5.61 8.62
CA ILE A 575 4.87 5.12 9.70
C ILE A 575 5.14 6.29 10.65
N ASP A 576 5.10 6.03 11.94
CA ASP A 576 5.46 6.99 12.97
C ASP A 576 6.41 6.33 13.98
N PRO A 577 7.74 6.46 13.79
CA PRO A 577 8.73 5.89 14.69
C PRO A 577 8.64 6.43 16.12
N VAL A 578 8.18 7.68 16.30
CA VAL A 578 8.08 8.35 17.61
C VAL A 578 7.03 7.64 18.47
N SER A 579 5.86 7.35 17.90
CA SER A 579 4.82 6.56 18.58
C SER A 579 5.04 5.04 18.47
N GLY A 580 6.15 4.58 17.86
CA GLY A 580 6.43 3.16 17.63
C GLY A 580 5.46 2.46 16.67
N LYS A 581 4.80 3.22 15.80
CA LYS A 581 3.77 2.74 14.88
C LYS A 581 4.39 2.42 13.52
N TYR A 582 4.43 1.13 13.21
CA TYR A 582 5.01 0.57 11.97
C TYR A 582 4.00 -0.24 11.15
N TRP A 583 2.85 -0.51 11.72
CA TRP A 583 1.73 -1.23 11.10
C TRP A 583 0.41 -0.67 11.66
N PHE A 584 -0.71 -1.06 11.07
CA PHE A 584 -2.04 -0.69 11.56
C PHE A 584 -3.06 -1.82 11.37
N ARG A 585 -4.23 -1.69 11.98
CA ARG A 585 -5.34 -2.64 11.87
C ARG A 585 -6.49 -2.03 11.10
N ILE A 586 -7.14 -2.84 10.28
CA ILE A 586 -8.43 -2.56 9.67
C ILE A 586 -9.44 -3.47 10.37
N ILE A 587 -10.39 -2.90 11.11
CA ILE A 587 -11.47 -3.64 11.76
C ILE A 587 -12.73 -3.41 10.94
N ASP A 588 -13.26 -4.47 10.34
CA ASP A 588 -14.30 -4.38 9.33
C ASP A 588 -15.56 -5.14 9.77
N TYR A 589 -16.58 -4.38 10.19
CA TYR A 589 -17.90 -4.91 10.58
C TYR A 589 -18.90 -5.00 9.43
N THR A 590 -18.50 -4.58 8.22
CA THR A 590 -19.45 -4.30 7.11
C THR A 590 -19.01 -4.90 5.78
N ASN A 591 -17.92 -5.66 5.79
CA ASN A 591 -17.29 -6.22 4.59
C ASN A 591 -16.78 -5.15 3.62
N ALA A 592 -16.34 -3.98 4.11
CA ALA A 592 -15.69 -2.94 3.30
C ALA A 592 -14.39 -3.43 2.64
N THR A 593 -13.67 -4.35 3.29
CA THR A 593 -12.39 -4.90 2.83
C THR A 593 -12.49 -5.80 1.60
N ARG A 594 -13.70 -6.07 1.10
CA ARG A 594 -13.92 -6.63 -0.25
C ARG A 594 -13.40 -5.72 -1.37
N LEU A 595 -13.18 -4.43 -1.07
CA LEU A 595 -12.68 -3.41 -2.00
C LEU A 595 -11.14 -3.35 -2.10
N LEU A 596 -10.43 -4.27 -1.43
CA LEU A 596 -8.98 -4.41 -1.56
C LEU A 596 -8.61 -4.87 -2.97
N ASP A 597 -7.68 -4.16 -3.59
CA ASP A 597 -7.09 -4.47 -4.89
C ASP A 597 -5.75 -5.15 -4.68
N LYS A 598 -5.61 -6.38 -5.19
CA LYS A 598 -4.40 -7.19 -5.04
C LYS A 598 -3.15 -6.54 -5.66
N ASN A 599 -3.30 -5.73 -6.71
CA ASN A 599 -2.18 -5.11 -7.41
C ASN A 599 -1.80 -3.75 -6.82
N TRP A 600 -2.76 -3.07 -6.19
CA TRP A 600 -2.54 -1.72 -5.63
C TRP A 600 -2.30 -1.72 -4.12
N ASP A 601 -3.08 -2.50 -3.37
CA ASP A 601 -3.10 -2.45 -1.90
C ASP A 601 -2.17 -3.50 -1.27
N CYS A 602 -2.03 -4.65 -1.91
CA CYS A 602 -1.30 -5.80 -1.36
C CYS A 602 0.10 -5.90 -1.97
N PRO A 603 1.18 -6.00 -1.16
CA PRO A 603 2.49 -6.33 -1.69
C PRO A 603 2.44 -7.69 -2.42
N PRO A 604 3.16 -7.86 -3.53
CA PRO A 604 3.10 -9.06 -4.34
C PRO A 604 3.44 -10.30 -3.49
N SER A 605 2.58 -11.31 -3.57
CA SER A 605 2.90 -12.66 -3.10
C SER A 605 3.56 -13.45 -4.23
N ALA A 606 4.31 -14.51 -3.89
CA ALA A 606 4.81 -15.44 -4.90
C ALA A 606 3.61 -15.98 -5.71
N VAL A 607 3.64 -15.72 -7.01
CA VAL A 607 2.53 -15.98 -7.94
C VAL A 607 2.04 -17.42 -7.79
N ALA A 608 0.80 -17.59 -7.33
CA ALA A 608 0.10 -18.86 -7.45
C ALA A 608 -0.15 -19.14 -8.94
N ALA A 609 0.08 -20.39 -9.36
CA ALA A 609 -0.28 -20.83 -10.70
C ALA A 609 -1.77 -20.52 -10.97
N PRO A 610 -2.13 -20.03 -12.17
CA PRO A 610 -3.52 -19.70 -12.46
C PRO A 610 -4.39 -20.93 -12.26
N VAL A 611 -5.39 -20.81 -11.37
CA VAL A 611 -6.46 -21.79 -11.27
C VAL A 611 -7.17 -21.83 -12.63
N PRO A 612 -7.42 -23.00 -13.22
CA PRO A 612 -8.15 -23.10 -14.48
C PRO A 612 -9.50 -22.39 -14.35
N ARG A 613 -9.71 -21.31 -15.09
CA ARG A 613 -11.04 -20.68 -15.19
C ARG A 613 -11.96 -21.68 -15.88
N GLN A 614 -13.12 -21.96 -15.28
CA GLN A 614 -14.21 -22.63 -15.98
C GLN A 614 -14.57 -21.82 -17.23
N GLU A 615 -14.77 -22.49 -18.36
CA GLU A 615 -15.08 -21.84 -19.64
C GLU A 615 -16.37 -21.02 -19.51
N GLN A 616 -16.24 -19.71 -19.69
CA GLN A 616 -17.36 -18.78 -19.60
C GLN A 616 -17.81 -18.41 -21.03
N ILE A 617 -18.95 -18.98 -21.43
CA ILE A 617 -19.36 -19.10 -22.84
C ILE A 617 -20.82 -18.68 -23.06
N ALA A 618 -21.49 -18.05 -22.07
CA ALA A 618 -22.83 -17.51 -22.23
C ALA A 618 -22.80 -15.99 -22.54
N SER A 619 -23.82 -15.47 -23.21
CA SER A 619 -24.00 -14.03 -23.47
C SER A 619 -25.38 -13.57 -23.04
N LEU A 620 -25.49 -12.31 -22.61
CA LEU A 620 -26.72 -11.68 -22.13
C LEU A 620 -26.85 -10.29 -22.75
N THR A 621 -27.94 -10.01 -23.42
CA THR A 621 -28.24 -8.71 -24.00
C THR A 621 -29.62 -8.24 -23.58
N GLY A 622 -29.93 -6.96 -23.74
CA GLY A 622 -31.23 -6.45 -23.37
C GLY A 622 -31.40 -4.98 -23.63
N THR A 623 -32.60 -4.46 -23.34
CA THR A 623 -32.93 -3.04 -23.46
C THR A 623 -33.49 -2.50 -22.15
N VAL A 624 -33.09 -1.28 -21.79
CA VAL A 624 -33.61 -0.56 -20.63
C VAL A 624 -34.62 0.50 -21.08
N ARG A 625 -35.82 0.48 -20.49
CA ARG A 625 -36.92 1.40 -20.81
C ARG A 625 -37.45 2.10 -19.56
N LEU A 626 -38.14 3.21 -19.74
CA LEU A 626 -38.89 3.86 -18.68
C LEU A 626 -40.24 3.17 -18.49
N ALA A 627 -40.57 2.77 -17.27
CA ALA A 627 -41.78 1.99 -16.97
C ALA A 627 -43.10 2.73 -17.25
N GLU A 628 -43.09 4.08 -17.21
CA GLU A 628 -44.30 4.89 -17.41
C GLU A 628 -44.52 5.27 -18.88
N SER A 629 -43.45 5.62 -19.61
CA SER A 629 -43.54 6.10 -21.00
C SER A 629 -43.16 5.05 -22.05
N GLY A 630 -42.48 3.97 -21.66
CA GLY A 630 -41.91 2.96 -22.58
C GLY A 630 -40.71 3.45 -23.40
N GLU A 631 -40.25 4.68 -23.17
CA GLU A 631 -39.10 5.26 -23.87
C GLU A 631 -37.80 4.53 -23.51
N VAL A 632 -36.91 4.37 -24.50
CA VAL A 632 -35.59 3.76 -24.30
C VAL A 632 -34.70 4.70 -23.48
N ILE A 633 -33.99 4.15 -22.50
CA ILE A 633 -33.12 4.95 -21.63
C ILE A 633 -31.70 4.83 -22.14
N VAL A 634 -31.18 5.91 -22.73
CA VAL A 634 -29.80 6.03 -23.19
C VAL A 634 -28.90 6.38 -22.00
N GLY A 635 -27.78 5.67 -21.83
CA GLY A 635 -26.85 5.92 -20.73
C GLY A 635 -27.29 5.39 -19.35
N ALA A 636 -28.21 4.42 -19.30
CA ALA A 636 -28.50 3.68 -18.07
C ALA A 636 -27.35 2.71 -17.76
N SER A 637 -26.93 2.66 -16.50
CA SER A 637 -25.89 1.73 -16.03
C SER A 637 -26.50 0.35 -15.78
N VAL A 638 -25.95 -0.66 -16.44
CA VAL A 638 -26.36 -2.07 -16.28
C VAL A 638 -25.16 -2.88 -15.83
N ALA A 639 -25.30 -3.69 -14.79
CA ALA A 639 -24.27 -4.61 -14.27
C ALA A 639 -24.85 -6.02 -14.10
N VAL A 640 -24.00 -7.05 -14.22
CA VAL A 640 -24.37 -8.46 -14.02
C VAL A 640 -23.57 -9.02 -12.87
N MET A 641 -24.23 -9.59 -11.88
CA MET A 641 -23.66 -10.34 -10.78
C MET A 641 -23.80 -11.83 -11.08
N ALA A 642 -22.70 -12.44 -11.55
CA ALA A 642 -22.64 -13.84 -11.94
C ALA A 642 -22.37 -14.79 -10.76
N ALA A 643 -21.84 -14.25 -9.66
CA ALA A 643 -21.66 -14.90 -8.36
C ALA A 643 -21.59 -13.81 -7.27
N PRO A 644 -21.67 -14.13 -5.96
CA PRO A 644 -21.61 -13.13 -4.88
C PRO A 644 -20.41 -12.17 -4.94
N ASN A 645 -19.32 -12.57 -5.61
CA ASN A 645 -18.09 -11.77 -5.81
C ASN A 645 -17.70 -11.55 -7.29
N ASP A 646 -18.53 -11.93 -8.28
CA ASP A 646 -18.27 -11.73 -9.72
C ASP A 646 -19.31 -10.74 -10.29
N GLN A 647 -19.06 -9.43 -10.10
CA GLN A 647 -19.84 -8.37 -10.73
C GLN A 647 -19.14 -7.89 -12.00
N ARG A 648 -19.88 -7.81 -13.09
CA ARG A 648 -19.43 -7.34 -14.41
C ARG A 648 -20.21 -6.10 -14.81
N GLY A 649 -19.51 -5.14 -15.39
CA GLY A 649 -20.04 -3.79 -15.59
C GLY A 649 -19.91 -2.93 -14.32
N PRO A 650 -20.48 -1.72 -14.32
CA PRO A 650 -21.57 -1.30 -15.17
C PRO A 650 -21.14 -0.96 -16.61
N ILE A 651 -21.94 -1.38 -17.59
CA ILE A 651 -21.91 -0.86 -18.95
C ILE A 651 -23.07 0.12 -19.12
N LEU A 652 -22.87 1.16 -19.92
CA LEU A 652 -23.92 2.11 -20.24
C LEU A 652 -24.73 1.60 -21.44
N THR A 653 -26.04 1.80 -21.41
CA THR A 653 -26.89 1.53 -22.56
C THR A 653 -26.60 2.50 -23.72
N ASP A 654 -26.68 1.98 -24.95
CA ASP A 654 -26.46 2.74 -26.18
C ASP A 654 -27.64 3.66 -26.57
N GLU A 655 -27.59 4.26 -27.76
CA GLU A 655 -28.64 5.13 -28.31
C GLU A 655 -30.00 4.42 -28.50
N GLN A 656 -30.01 3.09 -28.54
CA GLN A 656 -31.22 2.27 -28.60
C GLN A 656 -31.65 1.76 -27.20
N GLY A 657 -30.97 2.19 -26.15
CA GLY A 657 -31.18 1.72 -24.79
C GLY A 657 -30.69 0.30 -24.56
N ALA A 658 -29.88 -0.26 -25.46
CA ALA A 658 -29.44 -1.65 -25.44
C ALA A 658 -28.12 -1.84 -24.67
N PHE A 659 -27.94 -3.02 -24.08
CA PHE A 659 -26.74 -3.45 -23.38
C PHE A 659 -26.36 -4.89 -23.77
N ARG A 660 -25.09 -5.25 -23.61
CA ARG A 660 -24.60 -6.61 -23.89
C ARG A 660 -23.43 -7.00 -22.99
N PHE A 661 -23.52 -8.19 -22.41
CA PHE A 661 -22.49 -8.88 -21.66
C PHE A 661 -22.14 -10.19 -22.35
N ASP A 662 -20.86 -10.42 -22.61
CA ASP A 662 -20.34 -11.67 -23.14
C ASP A 662 -19.52 -12.41 -22.07
N HIS A 663 -19.25 -13.69 -22.30
CA HIS A 663 -18.45 -14.57 -21.43
C HIS A 663 -19.03 -14.80 -20.03
N LEU A 664 -20.35 -14.84 -19.85
CA LEU A 664 -20.97 -15.16 -18.56
C LEU A 664 -20.91 -16.68 -18.26
N PRO A 665 -20.90 -17.10 -16.98
CA PRO A 665 -21.12 -18.51 -16.64
C PRO A 665 -22.55 -18.92 -17.00
N ALA A 666 -22.75 -20.17 -17.38
CA ALA A 666 -24.10 -20.71 -17.57
C ALA A 666 -24.75 -20.95 -16.20
N GLY A 667 -25.96 -20.42 -16.00
CA GLY A 667 -26.69 -20.49 -14.73
C GLY A 667 -27.40 -19.18 -14.36
N GLU A 668 -27.84 -19.10 -13.10
CA GLU A 668 -28.55 -17.92 -12.59
C GLU A 668 -27.58 -16.76 -12.37
N VAL A 669 -27.82 -15.63 -13.02
CA VAL A 669 -27.09 -14.38 -12.81
C VAL A 669 -28.07 -13.28 -12.41
N THR A 670 -27.64 -12.36 -11.55
CA THR A 670 -28.47 -11.22 -11.15
C THR A 670 -28.08 -9.99 -11.95
N LEU A 671 -29.00 -9.49 -12.76
CA LEU A 671 -28.79 -8.30 -13.57
C LEU A 671 -29.37 -7.06 -12.85
N ILE A 672 -28.59 -5.99 -12.81
CA ILE A 672 -28.82 -4.78 -12.02
C ILE A 672 -28.81 -3.60 -12.98
N ALA A 673 -29.90 -2.85 -13.07
CA ALA A 673 -29.98 -1.64 -13.90
C ALA A 673 -30.36 -0.42 -13.05
N TYR A 674 -29.74 0.72 -13.33
CA TYR A 674 -30.03 1.99 -12.67
C TYR A 674 -29.68 3.19 -13.59
N GLY A 675 -30.24 4.36 -13.31
CA GLY A 675 -30.00 5.56 -14.12
C GLY A 675 -30.20 6.83 -13.31
N LEU A 676 -29.82 7.98 -13.89
CA LEU A 676 -29.94 9.28 -13.22
C LEU A 676 -31.41 9.56 -12.88
N LYS A 677 -31.71 9.79 -11.59
CA LYS A 677 -33.09 9.96 -11.08
C LYS A 677 -34.03 8.78 -11.39
N LEU A 678 -33.51 7.56 -11.45
CA LEU A 678 -34.29 6.34 -11.68
C LEU A 678 -33.99 5.30 -10.59
N ASN A 679 -35.02 4.59 -10.14
CA ASN A 679 -34.91 3.55 -9.12
C ASN A 679 -34.07 2.38 -9.65
N ARG A 680 -33.11 1.92 -8.84
CA ARG A 680 -32.34 0.70 -9.11
C ARG A 680 -33.29 -0.50 -9.19
N ARG A 681 -33.19 -1.29 -10.25
CA ARG A 681 -33.93 -2.54 -10.42
C ARG A 681 -32.96 -3.71 -10.51
N GLN A 682 -33.29 -4.80 -9.85
CA GLN A 682 -32.56 -6.06 -9.94
C GLN A 682 -33.48 -7.16 -10.42
N ILE A 683 -33.01 -7.99 -11.35
CA ILE A 683 -33.74 -9.15 -11.87
C ILE A 683 -32.79 -10.34 -11.95
N LYS A 684 -33.31 -11.53 -11.64
CA LYS A 684 -32.58 -12.78 -11.84
C LYS A 684 -32.82 -13.27 -13.26
N VAL A 685 -31.76 -13.64 -13.96
CA VAL A 685 -31.78 -14.11 -15.35
C VAL A 685 -31.06 -15.45 -15.42
N GLN A 686 -31.69 -16.44 -16.03
CA GLN A 686 -31.03 -17.70 -16.33
C GLN A 686 -30.28 -17.60 -17.66
N THR A 687 -28.98 -17.84 -17.63
CA THR A 687 -28.11 -17.84 -18.81
C THR A 687 -27.74 -19.26 -19.22
N VAL A 688 -27.66 -19.52 -20.52
CA VAL A 688 -27.38 -20.85 -21.08
C VAL A 688 -26.08 -20.80 -21.89
N ALA A 689 -25.23 -21.81 -21.73
CA ALA A 689 -23.99 -21.95 -22.46
C ALA A 689 -24.22 -21.87 -23.99
N HIS A 690 -23.36 -21.11 -24.70
CA HIS A 690 -23.44 -20.88 -26.15
C HIS A 690 -24.73 -20.21 -26.65
N GLN A 691 -25.53 -19.61 -25.77
CA GLN A 691 -26.73 -18.86 -26.15
C GLN A 691 -26.64 -17.41 -25.70
N THR A 692 -27.31 -16.54 -26.46
CA THR A 692 -27.54 -15.15 -26.08
C THR A 692 -28.95 -15.02 -25.52
N VAL A 693 -29.05 -14.74 -24.23
CA VAL A 693 -30.35 -14.47 -23.57
C VAL A 693 -30.66 -12.99 -23.73
N THR A 694 -31.91 -12.66 -24.11
CA THR A 694 -32.36 -11.26 -24.28
C THR A 694 -33.35 -10.90 -23.18
N VAL A 695 -33.17 -9.75 -22.54
CA VAL A 695 -34.00 -9.31 -21.40
C VAL A 695 -34.42 -7.85 -21.54
N GLU A 696 -35.64 -7.54 -21.12
CA GLU A 696 -36.15 -6.16 -21.10
C GLU A 696 -36.31 -5.69 -19.66
N ILE A 697 -35.85 -4.47 -19.37
CA ILE A 697 -35.81 -3.93 -18.01
C ILE A 697 -36.47 -2.58 -17.99
N GLU A 698 -37.48 -2.43 -17.16
CA GLU A 698 -38.14 -1.13 -17.00
C GLU A 698 -37.69 -0.46 -15.70
N LEU A 699 -37.19 0.77 -15.77
CA LEU A 699 -36.85 1.58 -14.61
C LEU A 699 -37.95 2.60 -14.33
N LYS A 700 -38.24 2.84 -13.05
CA LYS A 700 -39.21 3.85 -12.60
C LYS A 700 -38.48 5.13 -12.20
N PRO A 701 -39.07 6.33 -12.39
CA PRO A 701 -38.56 7.57 -11.82
C PRO A 701 -38.29 7.42 -10.32
N ALA A 702 -37.10 7.82 -9.88
CA ALA A 702 -36.79 7.95 -8.47
C ALA A 702 -37.57 9.14 -7.92
N ARG A 703 -38.47 8.89 -6.98
CA ARG A 703 -39.05 9.95 -6.16
C ARG A 703 -37.96 10.46 -5.22
N GLU A 704 -37.81 11.77 -5.10
CA GLU A 704 -37.10 12.35 -3.96
C GLU A 704 -37.97 12.15 -2.73
N ASP A 705 -37.99 10.93 -2.21
CA ASP A 705 -38.57 10.65 -0.91
C ASP A 705 -37.49 10.95 0.14
N GLU A 706 -37.82 11.77 1.14
CA GLU A 706 -37.09 11.78 2.40
C GLU A 706 -36.97 10.32 2.85
N VAL A 707 -35.75 9.80 2.99
CA VAL A 707 -35.57 8.42 3.46
C VAL A 707 -36.01 8.38 4.91
N LYS A 708 -37.21 7.83 5.12
CA LYS A 708 -37.81 7.67 6.44
C LYS A 708 -37.19 6.46 7.11
N VAL A 709 -36.32 6.73 8.08
CA VAL A 709 -35.54 5.69 8.76
C VAL A 709 -36.43 4.92 9.73
N ILE A 710 -36.57 3.61 9.51
CA ILE A 710 -37.22 2.68 10.43
C ILE A 710 -36.25 2.37 11.56
N THR A 711 -36.70 2.32 12.81
CA THR A 711 -35.86 1.91 13.94
C THR A 711 -36.36 0.60 14.52
N VAL A 712 -35.49 -0.40 14.66
CA VAL A 712 -35.84 -1.67 15.30
C VAL A 712 -35.03 -1.86 16.58
N ARG A 713 -35.72 -2.13 17.69
CA ARG A 713 -35.16 -2.27 19.04
C ARG A 713 -35.47 -3.65 19.64
N ASN A 714 -34.78 -3.98 20.73
CA ASN A 714 -34.89 -5.24 21.46
C ASN A 714 -34.49 -6.45 20.61
N LEU A 715 -33.47 -6.29 19.78
CA LEU A 715 -32.91 -7.37 18.97
C LEU A 715 -31.83 -8.15 19.74
N GLU A 716 -31.84 -9.47 19.60
CA GLU A 716 -30.74 -10.32 20.08
C GLU A 716 -29.60 -10.35 19.04
N VAL A 717 -28.57 -9.54 19.26
CA VAL A 717 -27.42 -9.42 18.35
C VAL A 717 -26.16 -10.02 18.97
N THR A 718 -25.57 -10.99 18.28
CA THR A 718 -24.32 -11.66 18.68
C THR A 718 -23.27 -11.59 17.58
N ILE A 719 -21.99 -11.76 17.94
CA ILE A 719 -20.91 -11.92 16.96
C ILE A 719 -20.95 -13.35 16.44
N ALA A 720 -21.25 -13.52 15.15
CA ALA A 720 -21.43 -14.82 14.52
C ALA A 720 -20.15 -15.34 13.88
N GLU A 721 -19.34 -14.45 13.31
CA GLU A 721 -18.07 -14.79 12.65
C GLU A 721 -17.02 -13.74 13.02
N GLU A 722 -15.84 -14.21 13.40
CA GLU A 722 -14.65 -13.38 13.58
C GLU A 722 -13.48 -14.07 12.89
N ALA A 723 -12.79 -13.34 12.04
CA ALA A 723 -11.61 -13.85 11.35
C ALA A 723 -10.53 -12.78 11.27
N THR A 724 -9.31 -13.15 11.66
CA THR A 724 -8.13 -12.27 11.57
C THR A 724 -7.29 -12.68 10.37
N PHE A 725 -7.12 -11.78 9.42
CA PHE A 725 -6.27 -11.93 8.26
C PHE A 725 -4.99 -11.13 8.46
N VAL A 726 -3.88 -11.85 8.55
CA VAL A 726 -2.55 -11.25 8.49
C VAL A 726 -2.22 -11.14 7.01
N VAL A 727 -2.07 -9.92 6.48
CA VAL A 727 -1.57 -9.75 5.11
C VAL A 727 -0.07 -10.03 5.10
N ALA A 728 0.25 -11.32 4.93
CA ALA A 728 1.49 -11.82 4.43
C ALA A 728 1.18 -13.03 3.51
N GLY A 729 1.22 -12.81 2.20
CA GLY A 729 1.44 -13.89 1.22
C GLY A 729 0.27 -14.80 0.81
N LEU A 730 -0.94 -14.68 1.39
CA LEU A 730 -2.09 -15.52 1.00
C LEU A 730 -3.18 -14.74 0.26
N ASP A 731 -3.66 -15.35 -0.83
CA ASP A 731 -4.63 -14.78 -1.77
C ASP A 731 -6.07 -14.75 -1.24
N GLU A 732 -6.37 -15.51 -0.17
CA GLU A 732 -7.64 -15.45 0.52
C GLU A 732 -7.55 -15.64 2.04
N PRO A 733 -8.46 -14.99 2.78
CA PRO A 733 -8.75 -15.28 4.17
C PRO A 733 -9.23 -16.72 4.42
N LEU A 734 -8.51 -17.52 5.23
CA LEU A 734 -8.96 -18.85 5.65
C LEU A 734 -9.53 -18.79 7.08
N THR A 735 -10.66 -19.47 7.33
CA THR A 735 -11.09 -19.79 8.71
C THR A 735 -10.03 -20.66 9.40
N LEU A 736 -10.09 -20.76 10.73
CA LEU A 736 -9.21 -21.63 11.51
C LEU A 736 -9.19 -23.07 10.94
N GLU A 737 -10.39 -23.58 10.64
CA GLU A 737 -10.62 -24.91 10.09
C GLU A 737 -10.09 -25.04 8.66
N GLN A 738 -10.32 -24.03 7.82
CA GLN A 738 -9.78 -23.98 6.46
C GLN A 738 -8.25 -23.86 6.43
N TYR A 739 -7.63 -23.16 7.39
CA TYR A 739 -6.18 -23.08 7.50
C TYR A 739 -5.56 -24.41 7.94
N ILE A 740 -6.22 -25.14 8.85
CA ILE A 740 -5.82 -26.50 9.23
C ILE A 740 -5.92 -27.43 8.01
N ASP A 741 -7.01 -27.39 7.25
CA ASP A 741 -7.21 -28.23 6.08
C ASP A 741 -6.27 -27.88 4.92
N TYR A 742 -6.06 -26.59 4.67
CA TYR A 742 -5.04 -26.09 3.73
C TYR A 742 -3.65 -26.61 4.12
N SER A 743 -3.27 -26.41 5.38
CA SER A 743 -1.96 -26.83 5.90
C SER A 743 -1.79 -28.34 5.78
N ARG A 744 -2.81 -29.13 6.10
CA ARG A 744 -2.82 -30.59 5.92
C ARG A 744 -2.48 -30.99 4.49
N GLN A 745 -3.16 -30.42 3.50
CA GLN A 745 -2.93 -30.74 2.09
C GLN A 745 -1.50 -30.41 1.65
N ARG A 746 -0.96 -29.27 2.07
CA ARG A 746 0.40 -28.84 1.73
C ARG A 746 1.48 -29.68 2.40
N ILE A 747 1.29 -30.04 3.68
CA ILE A 747 2.22 -30.93 4.39
C ILE A 747 2.27 -32.32 3.74
N ILE A 748 1.10 -32.88 3.37
CA ILE A 748 1.03 -34.18 2.67
C ILE A 748 1.72 -34.10 1.29
N ALA A 749 1.60 -32.97 0.58
CA ALA A 749 2.28 -32.79 -0.70
C ALA A 749 3.82 -32.77 -0.57
N ILE A 750 4.36 -32.23 0.52
CA ILE A 750 5.81 -32.14 0.78
C ILE A 750 6.36 -33.48 1.33
N THR A 751 5.58 -34.10 2.20
CA THR A 751 5.88 -35.37 2.88
C THR A 751 4.62 -36.23 2.89
N PRO A 752 4.50 -37.20 1.95
CA PRO A 752 3.27 -37.98 1.73
C PRO A 752 2.77 -38.76 2.94
N ASP A 753 3.69 -39.18 3.81
CA ASP A 753 3.39 -39.96 5.00
C ASP A 753 4.30 -39.56 6.18
N TRP A 754 3.93 -40.05 7.37
CA TRP A 754 4.65 -39.78 8.61
C TRP A 754 6.11 -40.22 8.56
N GLN A 755 6.41 -41.36 7.92
CA GLN A 755 7.75 -41.90 7.88
C GLN A 755 8.67 -41.00 7.04
N ALA A 756 8.18 -40.52 5.89
CA ALA A 756 8.86 -39.56 5.03
C ALA A 756 9.11 -38.22 5.75
N MET A 757 8.14 -37.75 6.54
CA MET A 757 8.30 -36.55 7.36
C MET A 757 9.39 -36.75 8.42
N LEU A 758 9.32 -37.85 9.16
CA LEU A 758 10.25 -38.18 10.23
C LEU A 758 11.69 -38.33 9.70
N ASP A 759 11.88 -39.00 8.57
CA ASP A 759 13.21 -39.23 8.00
C ASP A 759 13.85 -37.95 7.47
N LYS A 760 13.06 -37.03 6.89
CA LYS A 760 13.54 -35.68 6.54
C LYS A 760 13.81 -34.83 7.79
N TRP A 761 13.01 -34.96 8.85
CA TRP A 761 13.14 -34.13 10.05
C TRP A 761 14.31 -34.51 10.96
N LYS A 762 14.76 -35.78 10.90
CA LYS A 762 15.94 -36.30 11.60
C LYS A 762 17.25 -35.67 11.11
N ASP A 763 17.35 -35.36 9.82
CA ASP A 763 18.52 -34.73 9.21
C ASP A 763 18.41 -33.21 9.26
N GLN A 764 19.48 -32.52 9.67
CA GLN A 764 19.45 -31.08 9.86
C GLN A 764 19.25 -30.30 8.55
N THR A 765 19.85 -30.77 7.45
CA THR A 765 19.78 -30.11 6.14
C THR A 765 18.40 -30.31 5.54
N SER A 766 17.93 -31.55 5.51
CA SER A 766 16.62 -31.93 4.99
C SER A 766 15.48 -31.29 5.80
N ARG A 767 15.62 -31.17 7.12
CA ARG A 767 14.67 -30.43 7.97
C ARG A 767 14.60 -28.95 7.61
N ALA A 768 15.75 -28.31 7.37
CA ALA A 768 15.78 -26.91 6.97
C ALA A 768 15.12 -26.70 5.61
N GLU A 769 15.30 -27.63 4.68
CA GLU A 769 14.62 -27.63 3.37
C GLU A 769 13.09 -27.77 3.53
N VAL A 770 12.62 -28.71 4.35
CA VAL A 770 11.18 -28.88 4.62
C VAL A 770 10.60 -27.64 5.29
N GLN A 771 11.29 -27.05 6.27
CA GLN A 771 10.86 -25.81 6.91
C GLN A 771 10.77 -24.66 5.91
N GLN A 772 11.77 -24.50 5.05
CA GLN A 772 11.75 -23.49 3.99
C GLN A 772 10.64 -23.74 2.97
N GLN A 773 10.34 -25.01 2.65
CA GLN A 773 9.27 -25.36 1.73
C GLN A 773 7.88 -25.13 2.34
N LEU A 774 7.69 -25.45 3.62
CA LEU A 774 6.47 -25.12 4.37
C LEU A 774 6.26 -23.61 4.44
N GLU A 775 7.32 -22.83 4.71
CA GLU A 775 7.26 -21.37 4.68
C GLU A 775 6.87 -20.81 3.30
N ARG A 776 7.38 -21.40 2.21
CA ARG A 776 6.99 -21.02 0.83
C ARG A 776 5.53 -21.33 0.54
N GLU A 777 4.99 -22.39 1.11
CA GLU A 777 3.58 -22.78 1.01
C GLU A 777 2.71 -22.10 2.09
N ASN A 778 3.22 -21.10 2.82
CA ASN A 778 2.54 -20.38 3.90
C ASN A 778 2.00 -21.29 5.04
N VAL A 779 2.68 -22.40 5.31
CA VAL A 779 2.38 -23.28 6.44
C VAL A 779 3.36 -22.97 7.57
N HIS A 780 2.86 -22.32 8.63
CA HIS A 780 3.65 -21.98 9.81
C HIS A 780 3.29 -22.87 10.99
N PRO A 781 4.21 -23.76 11.45
CA PRO A 781 3.97 -24.65 12.59
C PRO A 781 3.64 -23.90 13.88
N ASP A 782 4.26 -22.75 14.12
CA ASP A 782 4.01 -21.92 15.32
C ASP A 782 2.57 -21.37 15.32
N VAL A 783 2.05 -20.99 14.15
CA VAL A 783 0.66 -20.55 14.00
C VAL A 783 -0.29 -21.73 14.20
N LEU A 784 0.00 -22.89 13.62
CA LEU A 784 -0.78 -24.10 13.86
C LEU A 784 -0.78 -24.50 15.34
N ALA A 785 0.33 -24.30 16.06
CA ALA A 785 0.43 -24.57 17.48
C ALA A 785 -0.46 -23.63 18.31
N GLU A 786 -0.45 -22.32 18.01
CA GLU A 786 -1.33 -21.33 18.65
C GLU A 786 -2.81 -21.67 18.40
N VAL A 787 -3.16 -21.96 17.14
CA VAL A 787 -4.51 -22.35 16.71
C VAL A 787 -5.02 -23.61 17.41
N LEU A 788 -4.14 -24.58 17.66
CA LEU A 788 -4.48 -25.85 18.30
C LEU A 788 -4.34 -25.82 19.83
N ASN A 789 -4.06 -24.66 20.44
CA ASN A 789 -3.74 -24.50 21.86
C ASN A 789 -2.60 -25.45 22.32
N ALA A 790 -1.57 -25.60 21.50
CA ALA A 790 -0.44 -26.53 21.66
C ALA A 790 0.93 -25.83 21.55
N GLU A 791 1.07 -24.60 22.03
CA GLU A 791 2.31 -23.79 21.97
C GLU A 791 3.54 -24.47 22.64
N ASP A 792 3.29 -25.38 23.58
CA ASP A 792 4.33 -26.16 24.25
C ASP A 792 4.79 -27.38 23.46
N ALA A 793 4.18 -27.69 22.31
CA ALA A 793 4.56 -28.80 21.43
C ALA A 793 5.80 -28.47 20.57
N ASP A 794 6.45 -29.51 20.05
CA ASP A 794 7.48 -29.33 19.01
C ASP A 794 6.79 -29.15 17.64
N PRO A 795 7.34 -28.31 16.74
CA PRO A 795 6.82 -28.15 15.38
C PRO A 795 6.57 -29.47 14.63
N LEU A 796 7.39 -30.51 14.84
CA LEU A 796 7.17 -31.83 14.22
C LEU A 796 5.84 -32.45 14.68
N ASP A 797 5.52 -32.34 15.97
CA ASP A 797 4.34 -32.93 16.59
C ASP A 797 3.05 -32.24 16.14
N VAL A 798 3.12 -30.92 15.99
CA VAL A 798 2.03 -30.10 15.44
C VAL A 798 1.75 -30.49 13.99
N LEU A 799 2.80 -30.62 13.17
CA LEU A 799 2.67 -31.06 11.79
C LEU A 799 2.16 -32.51 11.71
N ALA A 800 2.58 -33.38 12.62
CA ALA A 800 2.13 -34.76 12.70
C ALA A 800 0.63 -34.88 12.98
N TYR A 801 0.12 -34.03 13.87
CA TYR A 801 -1.30 -33.95 14.17
C TYR A 801 -2.11 -33.43 12.98
N VAL A 802 -1.67 -32.33 12.37
CA VAL A 802 -2.40 -31.67 11.28
C VAL A 802 -2.44 -32.55 10.02
N ALA A 803 -1.31 -33.15 9.65
CA ALA A 803 -1.17 -33.91 8.40
C ALA A 803 -1.54 -35.39 8.53
N PHE A 804 -1.19 -36.03 9.65
CA PHE A 804 -1.26 -37.49 9.81
C PHE A 804 -2.19 -37.93 10.95
N GLN A 805 -2.94 -37.00 11.54
CA GLN A 805 -3.93 -37.26 12.60
C GLN A 805 -3.36 -38.00 13.83
N ARG A 806 -2.06 -37.82 14.12
CA ARG A 806 -1.43 -38.44 15.29
C ARG A 806 -1.88 -37.74 16.56
N GLN A 807 -2.47 -38.49 17.48
CA GLN A 807 -2.91 -38.01 18.78
C GLN A 807 -2.33 -38.87 19.90
N PRO A 808 -2.07 -38.29 21.09
CA PRO A 808 -2.13 -36.85 21.41
C PRO A 808 -0.92 -36.05 20.86
N ILE A 809 -0.97 -34.72 20.87
CA ILE A 809 0.19 -33.85 20.56
C ILE A 809 1.08 -33.78 21.80
N PRO A 810 2.28 -34.40 21.81
CA PRO A 810 3.16 -34.32 22.98
C PRO A 810 3.79 -32.93 23.10
N THR A 811 3.91 -32.45 24.33
CA THR A 811 4.71 -31.26 24.66
C THR A 811 6.20 -31.56 24.47
N ARG A 812 7.01 -30.52 24.27
CA ARG A 812 8.48 -30.61 24.23
C ARG A 812 9.05 -31.29 25.47
N ARG A 813 8.46 -31.05 26.65
CA ARG A 813 8.84 -31.72 27.91
C ARG A 813 8.52 -33.21 27.90
N GLN A 814 7.36 -33.62 27.39
CA GLN A 814 7.01 -35.04 27.24
C GLN A 814 7.94 -35.74 26.25
N ARG A 815 8.30 -35.07 25.15
CA ARG A 815 9.30 -35.58 24.19
C ARG A 815 10.67 -35.79 24.84
N VAL A 816 11.11 -34.87 25.71
CA VAL A 816 12.35 -35.04 26.49
C VAL A 816 12.24 -36.24 27.44
N GLN A 817 11.12 -36.41 28.14
CA GLN A 817 10.93 -37.56 29.02
C GLN A 817 10.97 -38.88 28.26
N GLN A 818 10.32 -38.95 27.09
CA GLN A 818 10.38 -40.11 26.21
C GLN A 818 11.81 -40.40 25.73
N PHE A 819 12.56 -39.38 25.35
CA PHE A 819 13.97 -39.51 24.98
C PHE A 819 14.80 -40.11 26.12
N LEU A 820 14.64 -39.58 27.35
CA LEU A 820 15.38 -40.05 28.52
C LEU A 820 15.09 -41.52 28.85
N GLN A 821 13.86 -41.99 28.60
CA GLN A 821 13.48 -43.38 28.81
C GLN A 821 14.04 -44.30 27.71
N THR A 822 13.88 -43.91 26.44
CA THR A 822 14.24 -44.74 25.27
C THR A 822 15.74 -44.79 24.99
N GLN A 823 16.47 -43.71 25.27
CA GLN A 823 17.91 -43.58 24.94
C GLN A 823 18.84 -43.84 26.14
N THR A 824 18.35 -44.56 27.16
CA THR A 824 19.11 -44.86 28.39
C THR A 824 20.50 -45.46 28.12
N GLY A 825 20.60 -46.38 27.14
CA GLY A 825 21.88 -47.00 26.76
C GLY A 825 22.88 -46.02 26.12
N TRP A 826 22.40 -45.05 25.33
CA TRP A 826 23.25 -44.02 24.74
C TRP A 826 23.74 -43.02 25.79
N LEU A 827 22.85 -42.63 26.72
CA LEU A 827 23.20 -41.75 27.84
C LEU A 827 24.19 -42.39 28.82
N ALA A 828 24.10 -43.70 29.04
CA ALA A 828 25.02 -44.45 29.90
C ALA A 828 26.45 -44.55 29.35
N ALA A 829 26.65 -44.35 28.04
CA ALA A 829 27.97 -44.36 27.42
C ALA A 829 28.78 -43.07 27.68
N PHE A 830 28.15 -42.02 28.20
CA PHE A 830 28.81 -40.76 28.53
C PHE A 830 29.28 -40.73 29.98
N THR A 831 30.40 -40.05 30.24
CA THR A 831 30.84 -39.73 31.60
C THR A 831 29.81 -38.85 32.32
N PRO A 832 29.76 -38.86 33.66
CA PRO A 832 28.81 -38.05 34.43
C PRO A 832 28.82 -36.56 34.04
N GLU A 833 30.01 -36.01 33.79
CA GLU A 833 30.19 -34.60 33.39
C GLU A 833 29.62 -34.27 32.00
N ARG A 834 29.67 -35.21 31.04
CA ARG A 834 29.08 -35.04 29.70
C ARG A 834 27.57 -35.24 29.73
N ARG A 835 27.11 -36.18 30.56
CA ARG A 835 25.69 -36.48 30.75
C ARG A 835 24.92 -35.27 31.28
N VAL A 836 25.47 -34.58 32.28
CA VAL A 836 24.89 -33.34 32.81
C VAL A 836 24.70 -32.29 31.70
N VAL A 837 25.67 -32.13 30.80
CA VAL A 837 25.55 -31.19 29.68
C VAL A 837 24.41 -31.57 28.74
N ILE A 838 24.27 -32.86 28.40
CA ILE A 838 23.22 -33.36 27.52
C ILE A 838 21.83 -33.20 28.17
N GLU A 839 21.70 -33.55 29.44
CA GLU A 839 20.46 -33.40 30.21
C GLU A 839 20.05 -31.92 30.32
N THR A 840 20.99 -31.01 30.59
CA THR A 840 20.73 -29.56 30.59
C THR A 840 20.34 -29.04 29.21
N LEU A 841 20.95 -29.53 28.12
CA LEU A 841 20.55 -29.16 26.75
C LEU A 841 19.12 -29.61 26.44
N LEU A 842 18.74 -30.82 26.88
CA LEU A 842 17.38 -31.34 26.75
C LEU A 842 16.36 -30.54 27.58
N GLU A 843 16.71 -30.10 28.78
CA GLU A 843 15.88 -29.18 29.57
C GLU A 843 15.66 -27.86 28.83
N LYS A 844 16.73 -27.26 28.28
CA LYS A 844 16.63 -26.02 27.49
C LYS A 844 15.78 -26.21 26.24
N TYR A 845 15.88 -27.35 25.57
CA TYR A 845 14.96 -27.73 24.49
C TYR A 845 13.51 -27.81 24.97
N GLY A 846 13.27 -28.42 26.13
CA GLY A 846 11.94 -28.48 26.76
C GLY A 846 11.34 -27.10 27.00
N GLU A 847 12.16 -26.09 27.31
CA GLU A 847 11.74 -24.70 27.56
C GLU A 847 11.56 -23.89 26.26
N GLY A 848 12.48 -24.00 25.30
CA GLY A 848 12.54 -23.09 24.13
C GLY A 848 12.67 -23.74 22.76
N GLY A 849 12.50 -25.05 22.67
CA GLY A 849 12.50 -25.82 21.42
C GLY A 849 13.87 -26.01 20.79
N LEU A 850 13.88 -26.53 19.57
CA LEU A 850 15.09 -26.93 18.84
C LEU A 850 16.12 -25.81 18.62
N ARG A 851 15.68 -24.54 18.60
CA ARG A 851 16.59 -23.37 18.53
C ARG A 851 17.56 -23.30 19.71
N GLN A 852 17.17 -23.81 20.88
CA GLN A 852 18.03 -23.87 22.06
C GLN A 852 19.16 -24.89 21.92
N LEU A 853 19.02 -25.88 21.03
CA LEU A 853 20.07 -26.88 20.75
C LEU A 853 21.01 -26.45 19.62
N THR A 854 20.58 -25.53 18.77
CA THR A 854 21.30 -25.12 17.55
C THR A 854 22.02 -23.78 17.70
N ASP A 855 21.57 -22.91 18.62
CA ASP A 855 22.18 -21.62 18.88
C ASP A 855 23.36 -21.70 19.86
N PRO A 856 24.59 -21.34 19.47
CA PRO A 856 25.76 -21.32 20.35
C PRO A 856 25.59 -20.43 21.59
N ARG A 857 24.67 -19.47 21.58
CA ARG A 857 24.39 -18.57 22.71
C ARG A 857 23.78 -19.31 23.91
N VAL A 858 23.20 -20.50 23.73
CA VAL A 858 22.65 -21.31 24.84
C VAL A 858 23.70 -21.56 25.93
N PHE A 859 24.97 -21.73 25.55
CA PHE A 859 26.06 -22.01 26.49
C PHE A 859 26.43 -20.80 27.37
N ARG A 860 25.89 -19.61 27.10
CA ARG A 860 26.05 -18.43 27.97
C ARG A 860 25.00 -18.37 29.09
N LEU A 861 23.99 -19.22 29.04
CA LEU A 861 22.92 -19.29 30.04
C LEU A 861 23.31 -20.19 31.22
N PRO A 862 22.76 -19.98 32.43
CA PRO A 862 22.89 -20.93 33.52
C PRO A 862 22.25 -22.30 33.16
N PRO A 863 22.85 -23.43 33.57
CA PRO A 863 24.11 -23.60 34.31
C PRO A 863 25.37 -23.65 33.42
N PHE A 864 25.28 -23.59 32.09
CA PHE A 864 26.48 -23.65 31.21
C PHE A 864 27.49 -22.53 31.49
N ARG A 865 27.03 -21.37 31.96
CA ARG A 865 27.90 -20.28 32.41
C ARG A 865 28.85 -20.70 33.54
N SER A 866 28.37 -21.44 34.54
CA SER A 866 29.23 -21.95 35.62
C SER A 866 30.09 -23.13 35.16
N MET A 867 29.74 -23.76 34.04
CA MET A 867 30.55 -24.77 33.37
C MET A 867 31.68 -24.17 32.51
N GLY A 868 31.85 -22.83 32.46
CA GLY A 868 32.87 -22.17 31.65
C GLY A 868 32.42 -21.87 30.21
N GLU A 869 31.11 -21.73 30.02
CA GLU A 869 30.46 -21.41 28.75
C GLU A 869 30.84 -22.41 27.63
N LEU A 870 30.81 -21.99 26.37
CA LEU A 870 31.09 -22.86 25.23
C LEU A 870 32.48 -23.54 25.32
N ASN A 871 33.51 -22.80 25.73
CA ASN A 871 34.87 -23.32 25.81
C ASN A 871 35.03 -24.35 26.94
N GLY A 872 34.43 -24.11 28.10
CA GLY A 872 34.44 -25.05 29.20
C GLY A 872 33.63 -26.31 28.87
N VAL A 873 32.46 -26.16 28.25
CA VAL A 873 31.63 -27.29 27.82
C VAL A 873 32.35 -28.12 26.75
N ALA A 874 32.96 -27.49 25.73
CA ALA A 874 33.73 -28.19 24.69
C ALA A 874 34.90 -29.02 25.25
N ARG A 875 35.61 -28.52 26.28
CA ARG A 875 36.69 -29.29 26.93
C ARG A 875 36.20 -30.60 27.54
N ARG A 876 34.97 -30.65 28.08
CA ARG A 876 34.39 -31.88 28.65
C ARG A 876 34.15 -32.96 27.59
N PHE A 877 33.96 -32.56 26.33
CA PHE A 877 33.82 -33.45 25.17
C PHE A 877 35.15 -33.72 24.45
N GLY A 878 36.26 -33.12 24.91
CA GLY A 878 37.60 -33.26 24.34
C GLY A 878 37.90 -32.23 23.23
N SER A 879 36.91 -31.87 22.41
CA SER A 879 37.02 -30.82 21.40
C SER A 879 35.66 -30.19 21.09
N ALA A 880 35.69 -29.00 20.46
CA ALA A 880 34.46 -28.35 19.97
C ALA A 880 33.77 -29.18 18.87
N ASP A 881 34.54 -29.89 18.04
CA ASP A 881 33.99 -30.78 17.01
C ASP A 881 33.30 -32.00 17.60
N ALA A 882 33.85 -32.60 18.66
CA ALA A 882 33.22 -33.71 19.38
C ALA A 882 31.91 -33.29 20.05
N LEU A 883 31.86 -32.08 20.61
CA LEU A 883 30.62 -31.49 21.14
C LEU A 883 29.59 -31.28 20.01
N ARG A 884 30.00 -30.71 18.88
CA ARG A 884 29.14 -30.48 17.71
C ARG A 884 28.56 -31.79 17.16
N GLN A 885 29.38 -32.84 17.04
CA GLN A 885 28.95 -34.16 16.64
C GLN A 885 27.95 -34.78 17.65
N THR A 886 28.19 -34.58 18.95
CA THR A 886 27.27 -35.08 19.99
C THR A 886 25.93 -34.35 19.94
N ILE A 887 25.93 -33.03 19.73
CA ILE A 887 24.70 -32.23 19.57
C ILE A 887 23.94 -32.64 18.31
N TYR A 888 24.66 -32.93 17.22
CA TYR A 888 24.06 -33.44 15.99
C TYR A 888 23.38 -34.79 16.22
N GLU A 889 24.06 -35.74 16.88
CA GLU A 889 23.48 -37.05 17.21
C GLU A 889 22.32 -36.93 18.22
N LEU A 890 22.40 -35.99 19.18
CA LEU A 890 21.32 -35.67 20.11
C LEU A 890 20.07 -35.21 19.36
N GLN A 891 20.21 -34.29 18.40
CA GLN A 891 19.08 -33.83 17.57
C GLN A 891 18.49 -34.96 16.75
N ARG A 892 19.33 -35.83 16.17
CA ARG A 892 18.85 -36.98 15.38
C ARG A 892 18.05 -37.96 16.24
N ARG A 893 18.52 -38.25 17.45
CA ARG A 893 17.87 -39.17 18.41
C ARG A 893 16.64 -38.56 19.09
N LEU A 894 16.53 -37.23 19.14
CA LEU A 894 15.33 -36.55 19.64
C LEU A 894 14.08 -36.85 18.79
N TYR A 895 14.32 -37.24 17.54
CA TYR A 895 13.31 -37.59 16.54
C TYR A 895 13.40 -39.06 16.08
N SER A 896 14.11 -39.92 16.82
CA SER A 896 14.01 -41.37 16.61
C SER A 896 12.84 -41.92 17.41
N GLU A 897 11.97 -42.69 16.77
CA GLU A 897 10.95 -43.50 17.46
C GLU A 897 11.57 -44.70 18.19
#